data_AF-D5EQY0-F1
#
_entry.id   AF-D5EQY0-F1
#
_cell.length_a   1.000
_cell.length_b   1.000
_cell.length_c   1.000
_cell.angle_alpha   90.00
_cell.angle_beta   90.00
_cell.angle_gamma   90.00
#
_symmetry.space_group_name_H-M   'P 1'
#
loop_
_entity.id
_entity.type
_entity.pdbx_description
1 polymer ?
#
loop_
_entity_poly.entity_id
_entity_poly.type
_entity_poly.pdbx_seq_one_letter_code
_entity_poly.pdbx_strand_id
1 'polypeptide(L)'
;MSCLLAPEPVALASLPPEPATRTLRLGIIANPQLAHGRNLLRGAARYLQENHPEALLDLLDFALPYGTDDFKDYDGVIACTNSAQLKSIDPDYPLIILGRKIEGDASYDLQVRHKLIGQAAADLLIETGVISFGYYDGTRSPSPETDIRSERRLRSFKQRIEESISPLIDWSFATHQPDDFEDLRTWLRDLPKPAGIFAFNDFGALLVSTACGHEGIRIPEEVAIVGVDNDQLLCKLNQPTISSIETKAESVAAEGMRLLLERIGHANVPYDLEKLPTPQLQPRESTGANACQHPVIRRCFELIQQHPIDELTPGFLAQANKYSLRQLEALFRKEIATTLQESIILERVRRAKMLLRNTDESFEQIAASQNQVVGNLRRQFRRHAGMTPQQYRDLFQGKARPEIDVLPARIPPNQLSVCFLSGLRHQAARDVLFGAQHYAHTDGTIQIALNGGMATAGPNLGLKTSELALLGSYHGFLTLPDAKLPTKYLADKPIVCIDHAREAPMSLSIRVDNPAVGRLAAQTFLSKGYEEFAYCGFTNVFGDRDRRSADRYAGFRDELLDNGIAADNIRHKVYTGHRDLANWLRQLPRHTAICAFSDQLAIFIMIASRQVGIEIPNELVVIGVDNDHLFHELARPSLSSVEVDFKDIGYRSMQSLAAMIRGESKAPFEPINVSAKPIRENCSTRGLATDSNSLKVAAEFIRANLSTPISADEVADAAQVSRRTMEYQFKSILNTSPRAYIEQLRLNETKRQLVMSKQTVEEIAAQVGFKKGSYLTQVFRTRFGRTPIEYRRAQASSLP
;
A
#
# COMPACT_ATOMS: atom_id res chain seq x y z
N MET A 1 48.72 54.66 -4.23
CA MET A 1 48.68 55.11 -2.82
C MET A 1 47.23 55.49 -2.56
N SER A 2 46.41 54.72 -1.85
CA SER A 2 46.56 54.17 -0.50
C SER A 2 45.77 52.86 -0.34
N CYS A 3 46.28 51.97 0.51
CA CYS A 3 45.69 50.69 0.90
C CYS A 3 44.34 50.86 1.63
N LEU A 4 43.36 50.03 1.29
CA LEU A 4 42.20 49.73 2.13
C LEU A 4 42.39 48.31 2.67
N LEU A 5 42.59 48.22 3.99
CA LEU A 5 42.76 46.99 4.76
C LEU A 5 41.48 46.14 4.75
N ALA A 6 41.64 44.84 4.59
CA ALA A 6 40.58 43.85 4.76
C ALA A 6 40.12 43.74 6.22
N PRO A 7 38.85 43.42 6.51
CA PRO A 7 38.38 43.19 7.88
C PRO A 7 38.90 41.87 8.43
N GLU A 8 39.31 41.87 9.71
CA GLU A 8 39.80 40.70 10.45
C GLU A 8 38.72 39.61 10.64
N PRO A 9 39.13 38.33 10.74
CA PRO A 9 38.20 37.22 10.98
C PRO A 9 37.67 37.26 12.41
N VAL A 10 36.34 37.28 12.55
CA VAL A 10 35.64 37.15 13.83
C VAL A 10 35.90 35.75 14.40
N ALA A 11 36.56 35.69 15.55
CA ALA A 11 36.70 34.46 16.32
C ALA A 11 35.32 33.99 16.79
N LEU A 12 34.84 32.86 16.23
CA LEU A 12 33.68 32.12 16.74
C LEU A 12 34.04 31.59 18.14
N ALA A 13 33.57 32.28 19.18
CA ALA A 13 33.57 31.75 20.53
C ALA A 13 32.76 30.44 20.52
N SER A 14 33.41 29.33 20.85
CA SER A 14 32.78 28.03 21.02
C SER A 14 31.69 28.13 22.08
N LEU A 15 30.43 28.00 21.67
CA LEU A 15 29.32 27.75 22.58
C LEU A 15 29.64 26.49 23.40
N PRO A 16 29.34 26.47 24.71
CA PRO A 16 29.51 25.26 25.50
C PRO A 16 28.66 24.14 24.88
N PRO A 17 29.14 22.88 24.87
CA PRO A 17 28.35 21.78 24.34
C PRO A 17 27.05 21.70 25.14
N GLU A 18 25.90 21.76 24.43
CA GLU A 18 24.62 21.44 25.04
C GLU A 18 24.73 20.06 25.71
N PRO A 19 24.17 19.86 26.92
CA PRO A 19 24.18 18.57 27.56
C PRO A 19 23.52 17.56 26.62
N ALA A 20 24.25 16.52 26.21
CA ALA A 20 23.78 15.52 25.27
C ALA A 20 22.43 14.96 25.74
N THR A 21 21.35 15.39 25.11
CA THR A 21 20.01 14.86 25.35
C THR A 21 20.05 13.38 24.99
N ARG A 22 19.80 12.52 25.98
CA ARG A 22 19.70 11.07 25.78
C ARG A 22 18.67 10.82 24.67
N THR A 23 19.11 10.21 23.57
CA THR A 23 18.24 9.78 22.47
C THR A 23 17.18 8.81 23.01
N LEU A 24 15.91 9.19 22.92
CA LEU A 24 14.79 8.33 23.32
C LEU A 24 14.69 7.14 22.36
N ARG A 25 14.51 5.94 22.92
CA ARG A 25 14.30 4.69 22.19
C ARG A 25 12.90 4.20 22.46
N LEU A 26 12.07 4.19 21.42
CA LEU A 26 10.66 3.84 21.50
C LEU A 26 10.41 2.55 20.71
N GLY A 27 9.59 1.66 21.24
CA GLY A 27 9.15 0.45 20.54
C GLY A 27 7.73 0.61 19.98
N ILE A 28 7.46 0.03 18.82
CA ILE A 28 6.10 -0.12 18.28
C ILE A 28 5.80 -1.56 17.90
N ILE A 29 4.72 -2.11 18.43
CA ILE A 29 4.17 -3.42 18.04
C ILE A 29 2.95 -3.16 17.17
N ALA A 30 3.03 -3.42 15.87
CA ALA A 30 1.89 -3.34 14.96
C ALA A 30 2.08 -4.32 13.81
N ASN A 31 0.99 -4.90 13.30
CA ASN A 31 1.08 -5.84 12.19
C ASN A 31 1.30 -5.09 10.85
N PRO A 32 2.50 -5.12 10.25
CA PRO A 32 2.76 -4.39 9.02
C PRO A 32 2.15 -5.06 7.78
N GLN A 33 1.55 -6.24 7.92
CA GLN A 33 0.86 -6.93 6.82
C GLN A 33 -0.54 -6.33 6.58
N LEU A 34 -1.17 -5.79 7.63
CA LEU A 34 -2.52 -5.22 7.52
C LEU A 34 -2.47 -3.71 7.27
N ALA A 35 -3.37 -3.20 6.43
CA ALA A 35 -3.49 -1.77 6.13
C ALA A 35 -3.62 -0.91 7.40
N HIS A 36 -4.44 -1.36 8.35
CA HIS A 36 -4.57 -0.71 9.65
C HIS A 36 -3.23 -0.59 10.40
N GLY A 37 -2.48 -1.69 10.55
CA GLY A 37 -1.19 -1.66 11.24
C GLY A 37 -0.14 -0.81 10.52
N ARG A 38 -0.12 -0.81 9.19
CA ARG A 38 0.74 0.09 8.40
C ARG A 38 0.40 1.57 8.59
N ASN A 39 -0.88 1.92 8.66
CA ASN A 39 -1.33 3.28 8.94
C ASN A 39 -0.94 3.72 10.37
N LEU A 40 -1.04 2.83 11.36
CA LEU A 40 -0.56 3.12 12.72
C LEU A 40 0.95 3.39 12.74
N LEU A 41 1.74 2.54 12.07
CA LEU A 41 3.19 2.71 11.94
C LEU A 41 3.55 4.05 11.27
N ARG A 42 2.86 4.41 10.19
CA ARG A 42 3.06 5.69 9.50
C ARG A 42 2.73 6.88 10.40
N GLY A 43 1.60 6.83 11.10
CA GLY A 43 1.17 7.89 12.02
C GLY A 43 2.18 8.13 13.14
N ALA A 44 2.64 7.06 13.78
CA ALA A 44 3.66 7.11 14.84
C ALA A 44 5.01 7.62 14.31
N ALA A 45 5.50 7.08 13.19
CA ALA A 45 6.77 7.47 12.60
C ALA A 45 6.78 8.93 12.16
N ARG A 46 5.70 9.38 11.49
CA ARG A 46 5.55 10.76 11.02
C ARG A 46 5.50 11.74 12.17
N TYR A 47 4.76 11.43 13.24
CA TYR A 47 4.69 12.27 14.42
C TYR A 47 6.09 12.50 15.04
N LEU A 48 6.89 11.43 15.19
CA LEU A 48 8.27 11.57 15.68
C LEU A 48 9.15 12.35 14.72
N GLN A 49 9.07 12.11 13.41
CA GLN A 49 9.85 12.88 12.44
C GLN A 49 9.55 14.38 12.47
N GLU A 50 8.29 14.76 12.71
CA GLU A 50 7.85 16.16 12.74
C GLU A 50 8.15 16.85 14.09
N ASN A 51 8.11 16.13 15.22
CA ASN A 51 8.17 16.72 16.56
C ASN A 51 9.41 16.33 17.38
N HIS A 52 9.97 15.14 17.14
CA HIS A 52 11.08 14.53 17.88
C HIS A 52 12.05 13.77 16.95
N PRO A 53 12.68 14.45 15.97
CA PRO A 53 13.53 13.81 14.96
C PRO A 53 14.76 13.09 15.56
N GLU A 54 15.12 13.42 16.80
CA GLU A 54 16.17 12.78 17.59
C GLU A 54 15.77 11.42 18.18
N ALA A 55 14.47 11.12 18.30
CA ALA A 55 13.99 9.85 18.85
C ALA A 55 14.09 8.71 17.83
N LEU A 56 14.35 7.50 18.33
CA LEU A 56 14.36 6.27 17.52
C LEU A 56 13.09 5.47 17.75
N LEU A 57 12.46 5.02 16.66
CA LEU A 57 11.29 4.15 16.69
C LEU A 57 11.64 2.78 16.10
N ASP A 58 11.59 1.75 16.94
CA ASP A 58 11.87 0.38 16.54
C ASP A 58 10.59 -0.43 16.34
N LEU A 59 10.48 -1.07 15.18
CA LEU A 59 9.43 -2.04 14.90
C LEU A 59 9.72 -3.36 15.63
N LEU A 60 8.89 -3.68 16.61
CA LEU A 60 8.89 -4.96 17.29
C LEU A 60 8.09 -5.99 16.46
N ASP A 61 8.51 -7.25 16.52
CA ASP A 61 7.90 -8.32 15.74
C ASP A 61 6.53 -8.68 16.30
N PHE A 62 5.49 -8.42 15.50
CA PHE A 62 4.10 -8.70 15.85
C PHE A 62 3.81 -10.19 16.07
N ALA A 63 4.64 -11.12 15.58
CA ALA A 63 4.40 -12.55 15.77
C ALA A 63 4.85 -13.08 17.16
N LEU A 64 5.60 -12.29 17.93
CA LEU A 64 6.21 -12.71 19.19
C LEU A 64 5.43 -12.19 20.41
N PRO A 65 5.45 -12.94 21.52
CA PRO A 65 5.00 -12.43 22.81
C PRO A 65 6.10 -11.57 23.48
N TYR A 66 5.67 -10.59 24.27
CA TYR A 66 6.52 -9.67 25.03
C TYR A 66 6.12 -9.62 26.52
N GLY A 67 7.13 -9.50 27.39
CA GLY A 67 7.00 -9.12 28.80
C GLY A 67 7.85 -7.89 29.13
N THR A 68 7.80 -7.41 30.39
CA THR A 68 8.58 -6.23 30.84
C THR A 68 10.07 -6.33 30.49
N ASP A 69 10.68 -7.51 30.68
CA ASP A 69 12.11 -7.71 30.42
C ASP A 69 12.50 -7.50 28.95
N ASP A 70 11.56 -7.73 28.02
CA ASP A 70 11.79 -7.50 26.59
C ASP A 70 11.79 -6.00 26.24
N PHE A 71 11.25 -5.15 27.13
CA PHE A 71 11.14 -3.70 26.95
C PHE A 71 12.23 -2.89 27.67
N LYS A 72 13.14 -3.54 28.40
CA LYS A 72 14.18 -2.87 29.20
C LYS A 72 15.09 -1.90 28.42
N ASP A 73 15.24 -2.10 27.11
CA ASP A 73 16.09 -1.29 26.23
C ASP A 73 15.31 -0.11 25.59
N TYR A 74 14.03 0.03 25.93
CA TYR A 74 13.11 1.04 25.43
C TYR A 74 12.63 1.95 26.56
N ASP A 75 12.59 3.25 26.31
CA ASP A 75 12.04 4.25 27.23
C ASP A 75 10.50 4.19 27.27
N GLY A 76 9.87 3.69 26.20
CA GLY A 76 8.44 3.45 26.14
C GLY A 76 8.01 2.68 24.90
N VAL A 77 6.83 2.06 24.97
CA VAL A 77 6.30 1.23 23.89
C VAL A 77 4.87 1.63 23.54
N ILE A 78 4.56 1.60 22.25
CA ILE A 78 3.19 1.65 21.74
C ILE A 78 2.81 0.30 21.14
N ALA A 79 1.73 -0.30 21.64
CA ALA A 79 1.33 -1.66 21.27
C ALA A 79 -0.07 -1.67 20.65
N CYS A 80 -0.14 -2.10 19.40
CA CYS A 80 -1.35 -2.23 18.60
C CYS A 80 -1.69 -3.72 18.46
N THR A 81 -2.01 -4.36 19.58
CA THR A 81 -2.00 -5.82 19.70
C THR A 81 -3.30 -6.39 20.29
N ASN A 82 -3.48 -7.69 20.06
CA ASN A 82 -4.37 -8.56 20.81
C ASN A 82 -3.77 -8.79 22.22
N SER A 83 -4.60 -8.96 23.24
CA SER A 83 -4.16 -9.14 24.64
C SER A 83 -3.25 -10.36 24.86
N ALA A 84 -3.13 -11.27 23.88
CA ALA A 84 -2.29 -12.46 23.95
C ALA A 84 -0.78 -12.23 23.71
N GLN A 85 -0.38 -11.10 23.13
CA GLN A 85 1.05 -10.81 22.87
C GLN A 85 1.73 -10.14 24.06
N LEU A 86 0.99 -9.42 24.91
CA LEU A 86 1.52 -8.80 26.12
C LEU A 86 1.16 -9.70 27.30
N LYS A 87 2.19 -10.23 27.98
CA LYS A 87 2.00 -11.12 29.13
C LYS A 87 1.89 -10.31 30.41
N SER A 88 3.01 -10.14 31.11
CA SER A 88 3.15 -9.37 32.35
C SER A 88 3.98 -8.13 32.05
N ILE A 89 3.31 -6.99 31.92
CA ILE A 89 3.95 -5.68 31.81
C ILE A 89 3.84 -4.99 33.17
N ASP A 90 4.92 -4.36 33.61
CA ASP A 90 4.92 -3.51 34.80
C ASP A 90 3.93 -2.34 34.58
N PRO A 91 2.92 -2.15 35.45
CA PRO A 91 1.93 -1.07 35.32
C PRO A 91 2.56 0.33 35.22
N ASP A 92 3.75 0.52 35.80
CA ASP A 92 4.45 1.80 35.79
C ASP A 92 5.29 2.02 34.52
N TYR A 93 5.49 0.97 33.71
CA TYR A 93 6.22 1.10 32.44
C TYR A 93 5.44 2.02 31.46
N PRO A 94 6.11 2.95 30.75
CA PRO A 94 5.47 3.78 29.74
C PRO A 94 4.97 2.96 28.54
N LEU A 95 3.75 2.43 28.66
CA LEU A 95 3.06 1.66 27.63
C LEU A 95 1.78 2.38 27.20
N ILE A 96 1.60 2.54 25.89
CA ILE A 96 0.34 2.96 25.30
C ILE A 96 -0.23 1.80 24.47
N ILE A 97 -1.48 1.43 24.72
CA ILE A 97 -2.16 0.38 23.95
C ILE A 97 -3.11 1.05 22.96
N LEU A 98 -2.91 0.78 21.67
CA LEU A 98 -3.84 1.20 20.61
C LEU A 98 -4.76 0.03 20.28
N GLY A 99 -5.97 0.03 20.85
CA GLY A 99 -6.85 -1.13 20.82
C GLY A 99 -7.28 -1.53 22.22
N ARG A 100 -7.59 -2.80 22.45
CA ARG A 100 -8.27 -3.26 23.66
C ARG A 100 -7.46 -2.98 24.94
N LYS A 101 -8.10 -2.31 25.91
CA LYS A 101 -7.65 -2.19 27.31
C LYS A 101 -7.47 -3.57 27.98
N ILE A 102 -6.33 -3.79 28.64
CA ILE A 102 -6.11 -4.97 29.48
C ILE A 102 -6.85 -4.74 30.81
N GLU A 103 -7.66 -5.70 31.26
CA GLU A 103 -8.37 -5.59 32.54
C GLU A 103 -7.36 -5.53 33.71
N GLY A 104 -7.54 -4.54 34.60
CA GLY A 104 -6.71 -4.35 35.80
C GLY A 104 -5.47 -3.47 35.63
N ASP A 105 -5.22 -2.93 34.44
CA ASP A 105 -4.06 -2.08 34.15
C ASP A 105 -4.45 -0.61 33.88
N ALA A 106 -3.54 0.32 34.19
CA ALA A 106 -3.65 1.77 33.96
C ALA A 106 -3.42 2.15 32.48
N SER A 107 -3.60 1.20 31.55
CA SER A 107 -3.39 1.42 30.13
C SER A 107 -4.49 2.27 29.48
N TYR A 108 -4.05 3.14 28.58
CA TYR A 108 -4.87 4.02 27.75
C TYR A 108 -5.58 3.20 26.65
N ASP A 109 -6.88 3.41 26.45
CA ASP A 109 -7.70 2.70 25.45
C ASP A 109 -7.88 3.60 24.22
N LEU A 110 -6.78 3.91 23.53
CA LEU A 110 -6.81 4.78 22.34
C LEU A 110 -7.29 3.96 21.14
N GLN A 111 -8.59 4.04 20.86
CA GLN A 111 -9.20 3.38 19.72
C GLN A 111 -9.71 4.38 18.70
N VAL A 112 -9.73 3.94 17.44
CA VAL A 112 -10.59 4.56 16.44
C VAL A 112 -12.02 4.61 16.98
N ARG A 113 -12.71 5.73 16.74
CA ARG A 113 -14.09 5.96 17.22
C ARG A 113 -15.10 5.10 16.47
N HIS A 114 -15.11 3.79 16.71
CA HIS A 114 -15.97 2.79 16.04
C HIS A 114 -17.46 3.12 16.14
N LYS A 115 -17.90 3.71 17.26
CA LYS A 115 -19.28 4.20 17.42
C LYS A 115 -19.63 5.24 16.34
N LEU A 116 -18.76 6.24 16.16
CA LEU A 116 -18.93 7.27 15.14
C LEU A 116 -18.86 6.71 13.71
N ILE A 117 -18.09 5.66 13.47
CA ILE A 117 -18.07 4.98 12.15
C ILE A 117 -19.45 4.41 11.83
N GLY A 118 -20.05 3.65 12.75
CA GLY A 118 -21.40 3.10 12.53
C GLY A 118 -22.45 4.18 12.38
N GLN A 119 -22.36 5.27 13.16
CA GLN A 119 -23.27 6.42 13.01
C GLN A 119 -23.11 7.11 11.65
N ALA A 120 -21.88 7.36 11.20
CA ALA A 120 -21.61 7.98 9.91
C ALA A 120 -22.07 7.10 8.73
N ALA A 121 -21.94 5.77 8.85
CA ALA A 121 -22.49 4.83 7.86
C ALA A 121 -24.03 4.90 7.78
N ALA A 122 -24.70 4.96 8.94
CA ALA A 122 -26.15 5.11 9.03
C ALA A 122 -26.60 6.42 8.40
N ASP A 123 -26.00 7.54 8.80
CA ASP A 123 -26.32 8.87 8.27
C ASP A 123 -26.21 8.89 6.74
N LEU A 124 -25.09 8.40 6.20
CA LEU A 124 -24.89 8.33 4.74
C LEU A 124 -25.94 7.46 4.04
N LEU A 125 -26.23 6.26 4.57
CA LEU A 125 -27.20 5.36 3.94
C LEU A 125 -28.63 5.90 4.03
N ILE A 126 -29.02 6.51 5.14
CA ILE A 126 -30.33 7.18 5.29
C ILE A 126 -30.48 8.29 4.24
N GLU A 127 -29.43 9.08 4.02
CA GLU A 127 -29.39 10.13 2.98
C GLU A 127 -29.48 9.60 1.55
N THR A 128 -29.10 8.34 1.28
CA THR A 128 -29.29 7.72 -0.05
C THR A 128 -30.75 7.36 -0.31
N GLY A 129 -31.49 7.14 0.76
CA GLY A 129 -32.92 6.91 0.71
C GLY A 129 -33.37 5.45 0.68
N VAL A 130 -32.52 4.54 1.15
CA VAL A 130 -32.86 3.14 1.35
C VAL A 130 -33.86 2.95 2.48
N ILE A 131 -34.59 1.83 2.46
CA ILE A 131 -35.57 1.45 3.49
C ILE A 131 -35.23 0.10 4.15
N SER A 132 -34.26 -0.62 3.60
CA SER A 132 -33.73 -1.85 4.18
C SER A 132 -32.24 -1.69 4.41
N PHE A 133 -31.76 -2.21 5.53
CA PHE A 133 -30.37 -2.04 5.94
C PHE A 133 -29.73 -3.40 6.17
N GLY A 134 -28.55 -3.59 5.57
CA GLY A 134 -27.74 -4.78 5.75
C GLY A 134 -26.41 -4.42 6.41
N TYR A 135 -25.96 -5.23 7.36
CA TYR A 135 -24.58 -5.21 7.82
C TYR A 135 -23.85 -6.46 7.36
N TYR A 136 -22.79 -6.29 6.58
CA TYR A 136 -21.94 -7.39 6.11
C TYR A 136 -20.63 -7.39 6.90
N ASP A 137 -20.47 -8.37 7.79
CA ASP A 137 -19.29 -8.46 8.65
C ASP A 137 -18.03 -8.77 7.83
N GLY A 138 -18.11 -9.61 6.79
CA GLY A 138 -17.03 -9.80 5.80
C GLY A 138 -15.64 -10.16 6.35
N THR A 139 -15.49 -10.39 7.65
CA THR A 139 -14.24 -10.63 8.35
C THR A 139 -13.82 -12.09 8.20
N ARG A 140 -12.71 -12.31 7.49
CA ARG A 140 -12.08 -13.66 7.38
C ARG A 140 -11.17 -14.01 8.56
N SER A 141 -11.00 -13.09 9.51
CA SER A 141 -10.04 -13.21 10.60
C SER A 141 -10.78 -13.51 11.89
N PRO A 142 -10.76 -14.76 12.39
CA PRO A 142 -11.46 -15.15 13.61
C PRO A 142 -10.64 -14.72 14.84
N SER A 143 -10.45 -13.41 15.00
CA SER A 143 -9.82 -12.85 16.20
C SER A 143 -10.88 -12.17 17.05
N PRO A 144 -10.95 -12.42 18.37
CA PRO A 144 -11.94 -11.80 19.25
C PRO A 144 -12.00 -10.26 19.16
N GLU A 145 -10.88 -9.62 18.84
CA GLU A 145 -10.78 -8.17 18.68
C GLU A 145 -11.46 -7.67 17.42
N THR A 146 -11.42 -8.45 16.34
CA THR A 146 -12.12 -8.14 15.10
C THR A 146 -13.63 -8.20 15.32
N ASP A 147 -14.10 -9.22 16.05
CA ASP A 147 -15.51 -9.40 16.42
C ASP A 147 -16.02 -8.23 17.25
N ILE A 148 -15.24 -7.78 18.26
CA ILE A 148 -15.61 -6.63 19.10
C ILE A 148 -15.71 -5.34 18.27
N ARG A 149 -14.77 -5.10 17.34
CA ARG A 149 -14.81 -3.93 16.46
C ARG A 149 -16.05 -3.96 15.57
N SER A 150 -16.37 -5.13 15.02
CA SER A 150 -17.54 -5.35 14.18
C SER A 150 -18.82 -5.10 14.98
N GLU A 151 -18.94 -5.70 16.17
CA GLU A 151 -20.09 -5.55 17.05
C GLU A 151 -20.33 -4.08 17.44
N ARG A 152 -19.27 -3.34 17.78
CA ARG A 152 -19.38 -1.91 18.13
C ARG A 152 -19.93 -1.07 16.97
N ARG A 153 -19.46 -1.33 15.74
CA ARG A 153 -19.92 -0.64 14.53
C ARG A 153 -21.35 -1.02 14.19
N LEU A 154 -21.68 -2.31 14.22
CA LEU A 154 -23.02 -2.84 13.98
C LEU A 154 -24.04 -2.24 14.95
N ARG A 155 -23.73 -2.25 16.25
CA ARG A 155 -24.62 -1.74 17.29
C ARG A 155 -24.92 -0.26 17.11
N SER A 156 -23.90 0.57 16.88
CA SER A 156 -24.11 2.01 16.68
C SER A 156 -24.76 2.35 15.35
N PHE A 157 -24.50 1.56 14.30
CA PHE A 157 -25.19 1.66 13.01
C PHE A 157 -26.69 1.41 13.17
N LYS A 158 -27.07 0.28 13.78
CA LYS A 158 -28.48 -0.06 14.02
C LYS A 158 -29.18 0.96 14.92
N GLN A 159 -28.55 1.34 16.05
CA GLN A 159 -29.11 2.33 16.96
C GLN A 159 -29.36 3.68 16.25
N ARG A 160 -28.41 4.13 15.42
CA ARG A 160 -28.56 5.40 14.71
C ARG A 160 -29.70 5.38 13.69
N ILE A 161 -29.93 4.24 13.03
CA ILE A 161 -31.07 4.02 12.13
C ILE A 161 -32.38 4.12 12.91
N GLU A 162 -32.49 3.42 14.04
CA GLU A 162 -33.67 3.43 14.92
C GLU A 162 -34.00 4.84 15.44
N GLU A 163 -32.98 5.63 15.76
CA GLU A 163 -33.14 7.02 16.23
C GLU A 163 -33.56 8.00 15.13
N SER A 164 -33.23 7.71 13.86
CA SER A 164 -33.33 8.67 12.76
C SER A 164 -34.49 8.41 11.80
N ILE A 165 -34.92 7.16 11.66
CA ILE A 165 -36.03 6.78 10.77
C ILE A 165 -37.37 7.01 11.47
N SER A 166 -38.32 7.63 10.75
CA SER A 166 -39.67 7.83 11.24
C SER A 166 -40.33 6.49 11.60
N PRO A 167 -41.02 6.36 12.75
CA PRO A 167 -41.79 5.16 13.12
C PRO A 167 -42.88 4.77 12.12
N LEU A 168 -43.23 5.67 11.18
CA LEU A 168 -44.22 5.45 10.13
C LEU A 168 -43.65 4.75 8.89
N ILE A 169 -42.34 4.63 8.77
CA ILE A 169 -41.67 3.95 7.65
C ILE A 169 -41.45 2.50 8.06
N ASP A 170 -42.02 1.55 7.32
CA ASP A 170 -41.72 0.13 7.49
C ASP A 170 -40.33 -0.16 6.92
N TRP A 171 -39.37 -0.43 7.80
CA TRP A 171 -37.97 -0.66 7.46
C TRP A 171 -37.48 -2.01 7.97
N SER A 172 -36.50 -2.59 7.29
CA SER A 172 -35.94 -3.90 7.66
C SER A 172 -34.45 -3.82 7.96
N PHE A 173 -33.97 -4.74 8.81
CA PHE A 173 -32.56 -4.88 9.14
C PHE A 173 -32.13 -6.34 9.06
N ALA A 174 -31.00 -6.59 8.40
CA ALA A 174 -30.39 -7.92 8.36
C ALA A 174 -28.88 -7.85 8.57
N THR A 175 -28.31 -8.94 9.07
CA THR A 175 -26.85 -9.12 9.20
C THR A 175 -26.43 -10.36 8.45
N HIS A 176 -25.27 -10.34 7.82
CA HIS A 176 -24.70 -11.50 7.14
C HIS A 176 -23.24 -11.69 7.53
N GLN A 177 -22.91 -12.91 7.93
CA GLN A 177 -21.56 -13.34 8.29
C GLN A 177 -20.88 -14.01 7.09
N PRO A 178 -19.55 -14.01 6.99
CA PRO A 178 -18.86 -14.57 5.83
C PRO A 178 -18.82 -16.12 5.90
N ASP A 179 -19.89 -16.78 5.47
CA ASP A 179 -19.93 -18.24 5.28
C ASP A 179 -19.41 -18.63 3.89
N ASP A 180 -20.24 -18.53 2.86
CA ASP A 180 -19.80 -18.68 1.47
C ASP A 180 -20.31 -17.54 0.56
N PHE A 181 -19.76 -17.47 -0.66
CA PHE A 181 -20.12 -16.41 -1.60
C PHE A 181 -21.53 -16.61 -2.19
N GLU A 182 -22.04 -17.84 -2.23
CA GLU A 182 -23.39 -18.16 -2.69
C GLU A 182 -24.44 -17.64 -1.70
N ASP A 183 -24.18 -17.82 -0.41
CA ASP A 183 -24.99 -17.33 0.69
C ASP A 183 -25.07 -15.79 0.65
N LEU A 184 -23.93 -15.13 0.39
CA LEU A 184 -23.90 -13.68 0.19
C LEU A 184 -24.78 -13.24 -0.99
N ARG A 185 -24.74 -13.95 -2.13
CA ARG A 185 -25.60 -13.66 -3.29
C ARG A 185 -27.07 -13.84 -2.96
N THR A 186 -27.41 -14.96 -2.30
CA THR A 186 -28.79 -15.28 -1.90
C THR A 186 -29.33 -14.24 -0.93
N TRP A 187 -28.54 -13.87 0.09
CA TRP A 187 -28.90 -12.82 1.04
C TRP A 187 -29.14 -11.48 0.35
N LEU A 188 -28.27 -11.08 -0.60
CA LEU A 188 -28.45 -9.84 -1.35
C LEU A 188 -29.67 -9.88 -2.27
N ARG A 189 -30.00 -11.03 -2.86
CA ARG A 189 -31.22 -11.21 -3.68
C ARG A 189 -32.48 -11.06 -2.84
N ASP A 190 -32.50 -11.67 -1.65
CA ASP A 190 -33.68 -11.74 -0.79
C ASP A 190 -33.90 -10.49 0.07
N LEU A 191 -32.84 -9.70 0.31
CA LEU A 191 -32.93 -8.45 1.07
C LEU A 191 -33.83 -7.43 0.35
N PRO A 192 -34.89 -6.89 0.99
CA PRO A 192 -35.85 -6.01 0.31
C PRO A 192 -35.16 -4.76 -0.26
N LYS A 193 -35.56 -4.34 -1.47
CA LYS A 193 -34.95 -3.20 -2.18
C LYS A 193 -35.83 -1.96 -2.11
N PRO A 194 -35.22 -0.75 -2.09
CA PRO A 194 -33.77 -0.50 -2.08
C PRO A 194 -33.13 -0.74 -0.71
N ALA A 195 -31.92 -1.30 -0.74
CA ALA A 195 -31.16 -1.62 0.46
C ALA A 195 -29.85 -0.84 0.57
N GLY A 196 -29.45 -0.50 1.79
CA GLY A 196 -28.13 0.03 2.10
C GLY A 196 -27.30 -1.00 2.84
N ILE A 197 -26.14 -1.35 2.31
CA ILE A 197 -25.21 -2.31 2.91
C ILE A 197 -24.04 -1.56 3.52
N PHE A 198 -23.87 -1.70 4.83
CA PHE A 198 -22.67 -1.31 5.54
C PHE A 198 -21.76 -2.52 5.70
N ALA A 199 -20.62 -2.53 5.01
CA ALA A 199 -19.62 -3.58 5.14
C ALA A 199 -18.56 -3.21 6.17
N PHE A 200 -18.06 -4.20 6.90
CA PHE A 200 -17.04 -4.00 7.93
C PHE A 200 -15.77 -3.29 7.42
N ASN A 201 -15.36 -3.55 6.18
CA ASN A 201 -14.23 -2.87 5.54
C ASN A 201 -14.42 -2.79 4.01
N ASP A 202 -13.52 -2.09 3.33
CA ASP A 202 -13.58 -1.91 1.87
C ASP A 202 -13.46 -3.23 1.07
N PHE A 203 -12.75 -4.22 1.62
CA PHE A 203 -12.70 -5.55 1.01
C PHE A 203 -14.06 -6.25 1.06
N GLY A 204 -14.76 -6.19 2.20
CA GLY A 204 -16.12 -6.69 2.34
C GLY A 204 -17.10 -5.95 1.42
N ALA A 205 -16.99 -4.62 1.32
CA ALA A 205 -17.79 -3.82 0.41
C ALA A 205 -17.60 -4.23 -1.07
N LEU A 206 -16.36 -4.59 -1.43
CA LEU A 206 -16.06 -5.10 -2.76
C LEU A 206 -16.67 -6.49 -3.02
N LEU A 207 -16.65 -7.40 -2.03
CA LEU A 207 -17.32 -8.70 -2.14
C LEU A 207 -18.83 -8.53 -2.35
N VAL A 208 -19.46 -7.62 -1.58
CA VAL A 208 -20.87 -7.25 -1.76
C VAL A 208 -21.10 -6.73 -3.17
N SER A 209 -20.25 -5.82 -3.67
CA SER A 209 -20.41 -5.30 -5.04
C SER A 209 -20.26 -6.38 -6.11
N THR A 210 -19.33 -7.31 -5.91
CA THR A 210 -19.11 -8.43 -6.84
C THR A 210 -20.35 -9.33 -6.86
N ALA A 211 -20.91 -9.64 -5.69
CA ALA A 211 -22.13 -10.44 -5.56
C ALA A 211 -23.35 -9.74 -6.21
N CYS A 212 -23.51 -8.43 -6.02
CA CYS A 212 -24.53 -7.65 -6.73
C CYS A 212 -24.40 -7.78 -8.25
N GLY A 213 -23.18 -7.69 -8.80
CA GLY A 213 -22.93 -7.84 -10.23
C GLY A 213 -23.34 -9.20 -10.79
N HIS A 214 -23.09 -10.29 -10.03
CA HIS A 214 -23.52 -11.66 -10.40
C HIS A 214 -25.04 -11.83 -10.39
N GLU A 215 -25.73 -11.14 -9.48
CA GLU A 215 -27.18 -11.17 -9.35
C GLU A 215 -27.90 -10.13 -10.24
N GLY A 216 -27.16 -9.33 -11.01
CA GLY A 216 -27.72 -8.25 -11.81
C GLY A 216 -28.30 -7.09 -11.00
N ILE A 217 -27.96 -7.00 -9.71
CA ILE A 217 -28.43 -5.96 -8.78
C ILE A 217 -27.67 -4.66 -9.07
N ARG A 218 -28.40 -3.57 -9.36
CA ARG A 218 -27.79 -2.27 -9.65
C ARG A 218 -27.29 -1.56 -8.40
N ILE A 219 -26.10 -0.98 -8.53
CA ILE A 219 -25.47 -0.12 -7.53
C ILE A 219 -25.33 1.27 -8.15
N PRO A 220 -25.80 2.34 -7.49
CA PRO A 220 -26.42 2.40 -6.16
C PRO A 220 -27.95 2.20 -6.16
N GLU A 221 -28.59 2.03 -7.32
CA GLU A 221 -30.06 2.18 -7.46
C GLU A 221 -30.88 1.18 -6.65
N GLU A 222 -30.43 -0.07 -6.57
CA GLU A 222 -31.10 -1.13 -5.80
C GLU A 222 -30.35 -1.40 -4.51
N VAL A 223 -29.02 -1.38 -4.56
CA VAL A 223 -28.17 -1.55 -3.39
C VAL A 223 -27.12 -0.44 -3.32
N ALA A 224 -27.19 0.37 -2.26
CA ALA A 224 -26.12 1.30 -1.90
C ALA A 224 -25.10 0.59 -0.99
N ILE A 225 -23.80 0.83 -1.19
CA ILE A 225 -22.72 0.13 -0.47
C ILE A 225 -21.77 1.13 0.19
N VAL A 226 -21.45 0.91 1.47
CA VAL A 226 -20.44 1.67 2.21
C VAL A 226 -19.44 0.72 2.87
N GLY A 227 -18.15 0.95 2.64
CA GLY A 227 -17.03 0.26 3.30
C GLY A 227 -16.38 1.10 4.41
N VAL A 228 -15.26 0.60 4.94
CA VAL A 228 -14.45 1.26 5.99
C VAL A 228 -12.98 1.09 5.64
N ASP A 229 -12.19 2.09 6.03
CA ASP A 229 -10.73 2.25 5.92
C ASP A 229 -10.26 3.16 4.77
N ASN A 230 -11.14 3.49 3.82
CA ASN A 230 -10.85 4.31 2.64
C ASN A 230 -9.60 3.85 1.87
N ASP A 231 -9.46 2.53 1.73
CA ASP A 231 -8.46 1.87 0.92
C ASP A 231 -8.62 2.33 -0.54
N GLN A 232 -7.75 3.25 -0.96
CA GLN A 232 -7.82 3.88 -2.28
C GLN A 232 -7.74 2.88 -3.43
N LEU A 233 -7.01 1.78 -3.26
CA LEU A 233 -6.92 0.74 -4.28
C LEU A 233 -8.26 0.04 -4.39
N LEU A 234 -8.76 -0.55 -3.30
CA LEU A 234 -10.01 -1.32 -3.29
C LEU A 234 -11.21 -0.46 -3.70
N CYS A 235 -11.28 0.79 -3.21
CA CYS A 235 -12.39 1.68 -3.53
C CYS A 235 -12.45 2.10 -5.00
N LYS A 236 -11.30 2.21 -5.67
CA LYS A 236 -11.21 2.66 -7.08
C LYS A 236 -11.18 1.51 -8.08
N LEU A 237 -10.88 0.29 -7.63
CA LEU A 237 -10.90 -0.90 -8.48
C LEU A 237 -12.29 -1.25 -8.98
N ASN A 238 -13.31 -0.96 -8.16
CA ASN A 238 -14.68 -1.31 -8.47
C ASN A 238 -15.35 -0.30 -9.41
N GLN A 239 -16.24 -0.79 -10.27
CA GLN A 239 -17.19 0.04 -10.99
C GLN A 239 -18.60 -0.42 -10.64
N PRO A 240 -19.41 0.41 -9.96
CA PRO A 240 -19.11 1.78 -9.48
C PRO A 240 -18.09 1.84 -8.33
N THR A 241 -17.36 2.94 -8.18
CA THR A 241 -16.39 3.15 -7.09
C THR A 241 -17.06 3.10 -5.71
N ILE A 242 -16.37 2.52 -4.71
CA ILE A 242 -16.95 2.21 -3.38
C ILE A 242 -16.82 3.39 -2.41
N SER A 243 -17.94 3.87 -1.86
CA SER A 243 -18.01 4.81 -0.75
C SER A 243 -17.39 4.19 0.51
N SER A 244 -16.63 4.96 1.27
CA SER A 244 -15.92 4.43 2.44
C SER A 244 -15.77 5.44 3.57
N ILE A 245 -15.56 4.94 4.79
CA ILE A 245 -15.31 5.74 5.99
C ILE A 245 -13.83 5.68 6.34
N GLU A 246 -13.13 6.81 6.26
CA GLU A 246 -11.75 6.93 6.71
C GLU A 246 -11.70 6.97 8.24
N THR A 247 -11.02 6.00 8.83
CA THR A 247 -10.97 5.78 10.29
C THR A 247 -10.08 6.75 11.06
N LYS A 248 -9.22 7.52 10.38
CA LYS A 248 -8.17 8.36 10.98
C LYS A 248 -7.18 7.59 11.87
N ALA A 249 -6.90 6.33 11.53
CA ALA A 249 -5.96 5.48 12.27
C ALA A 249 -4.56 6.13 12.43
N GLU A 250 -4.01 6.79 11.41
CA GLU A 250 -2.71 7.47 11.51
C GLU A 250 -2.71 8.56 12.59
N SER A 251 -3.78 9.35 12.66
CA SER A 251 -3.92 10.42 13.64
C SER A 251 -4.12 9.88 15.06
N VAL A 252 -4.80 8.74 15.23
CA VAL A 252 -4.87 8.04 16.52
C VAL A 252 -3.49 7.55 16.96
N ALA A 253 -2.66 7.04 16.05
CA ALA A 253 -1.30 6.62 16.38
C ALA A 253 -0.38 7.80 16.72
N ALA A 254 -0.51 8.92 16.01
CA ALA A 254 0.21 10.15 16.33
C ALA A 254 -0.14 10.65 17.74
N GLU A 255 -1.42 10.65 18.11
CA GLU A 255 -1.86 11.01 19.46
C GLU A 255 -1.37 10.02 20.53
N GLY A 256 -1.37 8.72 20.22
CA GLY A 256 -0.78 7.71 21.10
C GLY A 256 0.72 7.91 21.31
N MET A 257 1.45 8.36 20.29
CA MET A 257 2.86 8.69 20.41
C MET A 257 3.09 9.94 21.26
N ARG A 258 2.28 10.99 21.07
CA ARG A 258 2.31 12.19 21.93
C ARG A 258 2.10 11.81 23.40
N LEU A 259 1.09 11.00 23.70
CA LEU A 259 0.78 10.55 25.06
C LEU A 259 1.88 9.67 25.64
N LEU A 260 2.51 8.81 24.83
CA LEU A 260 3.64 8.00 25.25
C LEU A 260 4.81 8.88 25.73
N LEU A 261 5.15 9.91 24.94
CA LEU A 261 6.24 10.83 25.29
C LEU A 261 5.97 11.63 26.56
N GLU A 262 4.73 12.08 26.76
CA GLU A 262 4.34 12.73 28.02
C GLU A 262 4.43 11.75 29.21
N ARG A 263 4.06 10.48 29.00
CA ARG A 263 4.12 9.44 30.03
C ARG A 263 5.55 9.08 30.45
N ILE A 264 6.51 9.17 29.53
CA ILE A 264 7.94 8.96 29.83
C ILE A 264 8.45 9.99 30.85
N GLY A 265 7.86 11.20 30.88
CA GLY A 265 8.20 12.26 31.86
C GLY A 265 7.27 12.32 33.09
N HIS A 266 6.04 11.82 32.97
CA HIS A 266 4.99 11.98 33.99
C HIS A 266 4.12 10.73 34.14
N ALA A 267 4.01 10.19 35.36
CA ALA A 267 3.28 8.95 35.62
C ALA A 267 1.77 9.00 35.31
N ASN A 268 1.14 10.18 35.35
CA ASN A 268 -0.28 10.36 35.05
C ASN A 268 -0.49 11.49 34.03
N VAL A 269 -0.80 11.10 32.79
CA VAL A 269 -1.16 12.05 31.72
C VAL A 269 -2.67 11.95 31.47
N PRO A 270 -3.49 12.95 31.83
CA PRO A 270 -4.90 12.92 31.48
C PRO A 270 -5.06 13.00 29.96
N TYR A 271 -5.94 12.18 29.41
CA TYR A 271 -6.30 12.21 27.99
C TYR A 271 -7.82 12.24 27.83
N ASP A 272 -8.27 12.90 26.77
CA ASP A 272 -9.69 13.08 26.48
C ASP A 272 -10.05 12.36 25.18
N LEU A 273 -10.85 11.29 25.29
CA LEU A 273 -11.34 10.51 24.16
C LEU A 273 -12.16 11.35 23.17
N GLU A 274 -12.79 12.45 23.61
CA GLU A 274 -13.54 13.34 22.73
C GLU A 274 -12.64 14.19 21.83
N LYS A 275 -11.36 14.35 22.17
CA LYS A 275 -10.37 15.03 21.33
C LYS A 275 -9.80 14.14 20.22
N LEU A 276 -10.12 12.84 20.21
CA LEU A 276 -9.69 11.96 19.12
C LEU A 276 -10.36 12.36 17.79
N PRO A 277 -9.59 12.32 16.68
CA PRO A 277 -10.08 12.65 15.35
C PRO A 277 -11.37 11.91 15.00
N THR A 278 -12.31 12.63 14.40
CA THR A 278 -13.56 12.05 13.92
C THR A 278 -13.34 11.32 12.58
N PRO A 279 -14.00 10.17 12.37
CA PRO A 279 -13.97 9.49 11.08
C PRO A 279 -14.50 10.41 9.97
N GLN A 280 -13.96 10.26 8.76
CA GLN A 280 -14.36 11.08 7.60
C GLN A 280 -15.04 10.24 6.54
N LEU A 281 -16.24 10.66 6.13
CA LEU A 281 -16.96 10.05 5.01
C LEU A 281 -16.31 10.40 3.68
N GLN A 282 -16.15 9.39 2.83
CA GLN A 282 -15.65 9.50 1.46
C GLN A 282 -16.72 8.93 0.53
N PRO A 283 -17.80 9.68 0.26
CA PRO A 283 -18.88 9.22 -0.59
C PRO A 283 -18.43 9.11 -2.06
N ARG A 284 -18.88 8.05 -2.73
CA ARG A 284 -18.58 7.67 -4.11
C ARG A 284 -19.82 7.09 -4.81
N GLU A 285 -19.61 6.53 -6.00
CA GLU A 285 -20.67 6.10 -6.91
C GLU A 285 -21.54 5.02 -6.28
N SER A 286 -20.98 4.16 -5.41
CA SER A 286 -21.75 3.12 -4.72
C SER A 286 -22.82 3.63 -3.75
N THR A 287 -22.85 4.93 -3.46
CA THR A 287 -23.95 5.60 -2.73
C THR A 287 -24.57 6.75 -3.55
N GLY A 288 -24.38 6.75 -4.86
CA GLY A 288 -24.90 7.77 -5.77
C GLY A 288 -24.23 9.14 -5.64
N ALA A 289 -23.04 9.20 -5.04
CA ALA A 289 -22.21 10.40 -5.04
C ALA A 289 -21.15 10.29 -6.16
N ASN A 290 -20.73 11.41 -6.72
CA ASN A 290 -19.61 11.41 -7.64
C ASN A 290 -18.30 11.52 -6.85
N ALA A 291 -17.33 10.64 -7.13
CA ALA A 291 -16.07 10.57 -6.37
C ALA A 291 -14.96 11.38 -7.05
N CYS A 292 -14.48 12.46 -6.42
CA CYS A 292 -13.25 13.13 -6.85
C CYS A 292 -12.48 13.74 -5.69
N GLN A 293 -11.15 13.57 -5.66
CA GLN A 293 -10.27 14.23 -4.69
C GLN A 293 -9.80 15.61 -5.12
N HIS A 294 -10.05 16.00 -6.38
CA HIS A 294 -9.66 17.32 -6.86
C HIS A 294 -10.46 18.40 -6.09
N PRO A 295 -9.80 19.33 -5.35
CA PRO A 295 -10.48 20.26 -4.43
C PRO A 295 -11.59 21.08 -5.11
N VAL A 296 -11.35 21.51 -6.35
CA VAL A 296 -12.33 22.26 -7.15
C VAL A 296 -13.55 21.41 -7.52
N ILE A 297 -13.36 20.14 -7.88
CA ILE A 297 -14.47 19.24 -8.23
C ILE A 297 -15.26 18.89 -6.97
N ARG A 298 -14.59 18.63 -5.85
CA ARG A 298 -15.22 18.43 -4.55
C ARG A 298 -16.09 19.62 -4.18
N ARG A 299 -15.56 20.84 -4.33
CA ARG A 299 -16.32 22.06 -4.10
C ARG A 299 -17.52 22.19 -5.04
N CYS A 300 -17.39 21.78 -6.31
CA CYS A 300 -18.53 21.72 -7.23
C CYS A 300 -19.62 20.77 -6.72
N PHE A 301 -19.27 19.58 -6.21
CA PHE A 301 -20.26 18.66 -5.65
C PHE A 301 -20.92 19.18 -4.38
N GLU A 302 -20.15 19.82 -3.49
CA GLU A 302 -20.72 20.51 -2.31
C GLU A 302 -21.74 21.56 -2.73
N LEU A 303 -21.41 22.38 -3.74
CA LEU A 303 -22.33 23.38 -4.27
C LEU A 303 -23.57 22.74 -4.89
N ILE A 304 -23.42 21.66 -5.67
CA ILE A 304 -24.53 20.92 -6.26
C ILE A 304 -25.48 20.37 -5.18
N GLN A 305 -24.95 19.94 -4.05
CA GLN A 305 -25.75 19.38 -2.95
C GLN A 305 -26.43 20.46 -2.10
N GLN A 306 -25.75 21.59 -1.85
CA GLN A 306 -26.21 22.62 -0.91
C GLN A 306 -27.08 23.71 -1.55
N HIS A 307 -26.99 23.91 -2.86
CA HIS A 307 -27.75 24.96 -3.54
C HIS A 307 -29.16 24.51 -3.98
N PRO A 308 -30.09 25.47 -4.17
CA PRO A 308 -31.37 25.24 -4.84
C PRO A 308 -31.16 24.64 -6.23
N ILE A 309 -31.87 23.55 -6.54
CA ILE A 309 -31.64 22.72 -7.74
C ILE A 309 -32.07 23.41 -9.05
N ASP A 310 -32.99 24.35 -8.93
CA ASP A 310 -33.51 25.22 -9.98
C ASP A 310 -32.51 26.31 -10.41
N GLU A 311 -31.60 26.70 -9.52
CA GLU A 311 -30.52 27.67 -9.81
C GLU A 311 -29.23 27.02 -10.34
N LEU A 312 -29.11 25.69 -10.21
CA LEU A 312 -27.90 24.97 -10.59
C LEU A 312 -27.72 24.89 -12.11
N THR A 313 -26.67 25.53 -12.60
CA THR A 313 -26.20 25.46 -14.00
C THR A 313 -24.68 25.25 -14.05
N PRO A 314 -24.14 24.69 -15.15
CA PRO A 314 -22.69 24.60 -15.33
C PRO A 314 -21.99 25.96 -15.25
N GLY A 315 -22.64 27.02 -15.75
CA GLY A 315 -22.14 28.40 -15.68
C GLY A 315 -22.03 28.91 -14.25
N PHE A 316 -23.05 28.67 -13.42
CA PHE A 316 -23.02 29.01 -11.99
C PHE A 316 -21.85 28.33 -11.28
N LEU A 317 -21.67 27.01 -11.49
CA LEU A 317 -20.59 26.26 -10.85
C LEU A 317 -19.21 26.75 -11.30
N ALA A 318 -19.06 27.10 -12.58
CA ALA A 318 -17.82 27.70 -13.11
C ALA A 318 -17.51 29.03 -12.42
N GLN A 319 -18.49 29.92 -12.33
CA GLN A 319 -18.34 31.22 -11.68
C GLN A 319 -18.02 31.10 -10.19
N ALA A 320 -18.74 30.25 -9.45
CA ALA A 320 -18.56 30.04 -8.02
C ALA A 320 -17.17 29.48 -7.66
N ASN A 321 -16.56 28.72 -8.57
CA ASN A 321 -15.21 28.18 -8.40
C ASN A 321 -14.10 29.05 -9.00
N LYS A 322 -14.44 30.19 -9.63
CA LYS A 322 -13.50 31.08 -10.33
C LYS A 322 -12.78 30.39 -11.51
N TYR A 323 -13.48 29.53 -12.24
CA TYR A 323 -13.00 28.89 -13.47
C TYR A 323 -13.84 29.34 -14.68
N SER A 324 -13.26 29.35 -15.88
CA SER A 324 -14.08 29.37 -17.09
C SER A 324 -14.81 28.04 -17.26
N LEU A 325 -16.01 28.05 -17.85
CA LEU A 325 -16.79 26.82 -18.09
C LEU A 325 -15.97 25.78 -18.87
N ARG A 326 -15.24 26.21 -19.90
CA ARG A 326 -14.40 25.33 -20.71
C ARG A 326 -13.28 24.64 -19.90
N GLN A 327 -12.63 25.37 -18.99
CA GLN A 327 -11.58 24.81 -18.13
C GLN A 327 -12.18 23.82 -17.12
N LEU A 328 -13.31 24.17 -16.52
CA LEU A 328 -13.95 23.31 -15.54
C LEU A 328 -14.52 22.03 -16.18
N GLU A 329 -15.08 22.13 -17.39
CA GLU A 329 -15.52 20.95 -18.15
C GLU A 329 -14.35 20.06 -18.58
N ALA A 330 -13.24 20.65 -19.03
CA ALA A 330 -12.04 19.88 -19.36
C ALA A 330 -11.48 19.15 -18.13
N LEU A 331 -11.52 19.80 -16.96
CA LEU A 331 -11.12 19.21 -15.69
C LEU A 331 -12.05 18.07 -15.26
N PHE A 332 -13.37 18.23 -15.38
CA PHE A 332 -14.34 17.17 -15.11
C PHE A 332 -14.13 15.95 -16.02
N ARG A 333 -13.94 16.17 -17.33
CA ARG A 333 -13.68 15.07 -18.27
C ARG A 333 -12.37 14.33 -17.94
N LYS A 334 -11.34 15.07 -17.54
CA LYS A 334 -10.02 14.50 -17.23
C LYS A 334 -10.03 13.70 -15.93
N GLU A 335 -10.64 14.22 -14.87
CA GLU A 335 -10.49 13.68 -13.51
C GLU A 335 -11.59 12.68 -13.14
N ILE A 336 -12.79 12.77 -13.73
CA ILE A 336 -13.94 11.90 -13.39
C ILE A 336 -14.70 11.36 -14.61
N ALA A 337 -14.17 11.53 -15.82
CA ALA A 337 -14.74 10.99 -17.07
C ALA A 337 -16.23 11.35 -17.32
N THR A 338 -16.72 12.44 -16.73
CA THR A 338 -18.11 12.92 -16.90
C THR A 338 -18.14 14.43 -17.18
N THR A 339 -19.34 15.01 -17.30
CA THR A 339 -19.55 16.46 -17.51
C THR A 339 -20.23 17.11 -16.30
N LEU A 340 -20.10 18.44 -16.18
CA LEU A 340 -20.83 19.19 -15.15
C LEU A 340 -22.34 19.03 -15.31
N GLN A 341 -22.82 19.10 -16.55
CA GLN A 341 -24.24 18.97 -16.84
C GLN A 341 -24.78 17.61 -16.38
N GLU A 342 -24.04 16.54 -16.63
CA GLU A 342 -24.43 15.19 -16.21
C GLU A 342 -24.47 15.05 -14.69
N SER A 343 -23.51 15.65 -13.98
CA SER A 343 -23.50 15.71 -12.51
C SER A 343 -24.74 16.41 -11.93
N ILE A 344 -25.17 17.53 -12.55
CA ILE A 344 -26.39 18.25 -12.13
C ILE A 344 -27.64 17.38 -12.40
N ILE A 345 -27.68 16.68 -13.54
CA ILE A 345 -28.80 15.79 -13.87
C ILE A 345 -28.91 14.65 -12.85
N LEU A 346 -27.80 14.03 -12.46
CA LEU A 346 -27.79 12.99 -11.43
C LEU A 346 -28.36 13.51 -10.10
N GLU A 347 -27.98 14.71 -9.69
CA GLU A 347 -28.54 15.34 -8.47
C GLU A 347 -30.04 15.63 -8.61
N ARG A 348 -30.51 16.12 -9.77
CA ARG A 348 -31.95 16.33 -10.03
C ARG A 348 -32.74 15.03 -9.89
N VAL A 349 -32.24 13.96 -10.49
CA VAL A 349 -32.85 12.63 -10.38
C VAL A 349 -32.81 12.15 -8.94
N ARG A 350 -31.71 12.35 -8.20
CA ARG A 350 -31.62 12.01 -6.77
C ARG A 350 -32.67 12.74 -5.94
N ARG A 351 -32.83 14.06 -6.10
CA ARG A 351 -33.87 14.84 -5.39
C ARG A 351 -35.28 14.43 -5.79
N ALA A 352 -35.51 14.12 -7.06
CA ALA A 352 -36.79 13.61 -7.52
C ALA A 352 -37.13 12.25 -6.89
N LYS A 353 -36.15 11.34 -6.79
CA LYS A 353 -36.28 10.07 -6.08
C LYS A 353 -36.65 10.27 -4.61
N MET A 354 -36.01 11.23 -3.93
CA MET A 354 -36.32 11.55 -2.53
C MET A 354 -37.75 12.04 -2.35
N LEU A 355 -38.21 12.97 -3.20
CA LEU A 355 -39.58 13.49 -3.16
C LEU A 355 -40.61 12.39 -3.50
N LEU A 356 -40.34 11.58 -4.53
CA LEU A 356 -41.21 10.46 -4.89
C LEU A 356 -41.42 9.45 -3.76
N ARG A 357 -40.40 9.28 -2.91
CA ARG A 357 -40.38 8.37 -1.77
C ARG A 357 -41.03 8.99 -0.52
N ASN A 358 -40.73 10.25 -0.25
CA ASN A 358 -41.05 10.89 1.03
C ASN A 358 -42.35 11.69 1.00
N THR A 359 -42.92 11.94 -0.18
CA THR A 359 -44.14 12.74 -0.35
C THR A 359 -45.10 12.11 -1.36
N ASP A 360 -46.37 12.52 -1.29
CA ASP A 360 -47.41 12.17 -2.26
C ASP A 360 -47.45 13.10 -3.48
N GLU A 361 -46.50 14.05 -3.61
CA GLU A 361 -46.47 15.01 -4.71
C GLU A 361 -46.49 14.32 -6.08
N SER A 362 -47.26 14.82 -7.05
CA SER A 362 -47.22 14.28 -8.40
C SER A 362 -45.86 14.51 -9.05
N PHE A 363 -45.49 13.70 -10.04
CA PHE A 363 -44.21 13.90 -10.72
C PHE A 363 -44.14 15.26 -11.47
N GLU A 364 -45.30 15.80 -11.84
CA GLU A 364 -45.45 17.15 -12.39
C GLU A 364 -45.10 18.22 -11.35
N GLN A 365 -45.54 18.05 -10.09
CA GLN A 365 -45.18 18.94 -8.98
C GLN A 365 -43.68 18.86 -8.67
N ILE A 366 -43.12 17.65 -8.66
CA ILE A 366 -41.68 17.42 -8.46
C ILE A 366 -40.86 18.04 -9.59
N ALA A 367 -41.30 17.94 -10.84
CA ALA A 367 -40.62 18.58 -11.95
C ALA A 367 -40.69 20.12 -11.86
N ALA A 368 -41.84 20.66 -11.45
CA ALA A 368 -42.03 22.10 -11.25
C ALA A 368 -41.13 22.65 -10.12
N SER A 369 -40.99 21.93 -9.00
CA SER A 369 -40.12 22.34 -7.89
C SER A 369 -38.62 22.33 -8.24
N GLN A 370 -38.24 21.65 -9.32
CA GLN A 370 -36.87 21.66 -9.87
C GLN A 370 -36.73 22.55 -11.12
N ASN A 371 -37.75 23.34 -11.45
CA ASN A 371 -37.83 24.16 -12.67
C ASN A 371 -37.48 23.35 -13.94
N GLN A 372 -37.96 22.10 -14.01
CA GLN A 372 -37.72 21.21 -15.14
C GLN A 372 -38.98 20.98 -15.97
N VAL A 373 -38.80 20.89 -17.29
CA VAL A 373 -39.85 20.39 -18.18
C VAL A 373 -40.08 18.91 -17.85
N VAL A 374 -41.33 18.57 -17.50
CA VAL A 374 -41.74 17.22 -17.05
C VAL A 374 -41.22 16.13 -18.00
N GLY A 375 -41.39 16.30 -19.31
CA GLY A 375 -40.93 15.31 -20.30
C GLY A 375 -39.41 15.10 -20.31
N ASN A 376 -38.62 16.14 -20.03
CA ASN A 376 -37.16 16.04 -19.95
C ASN A 376 -36.73 15.34 -18.67
N LEU A 377 -37.25 15.76 -17.51
CA LEU A 377 -36.94 15.12 -16.23
C LEU A 377 -37.40 13.66 -16.22
N ARG A 378 -38.55 13.33 -16.82
CA ARG A 378 -39.03 11.94 -16.95
C ARG A 378 -38.08 11.07 -17.78
N ARG A 379 -37.51 11.63 -18.86
CA ARG A 379 -36.52 10.94 -19.70
C ARG A 379 -35.19 10.75 -18.97
N GLN A 380 -34.72 11.78 -18.27
CA GLN A 380 -33.51 11.72 -17.43
C GLN A 380 -33.68 10.71 -16.28
N PHE A 381 -34.84 10.73 -15.61
CA PHE A 381 -35.19 9.79 -14.56
C PHE A 381 -35.19 8.36 -15.09
N ARG A 382 -35.87 8.08 -16.20
CA ARG A 382 -35.88 6.72 -16.79
C ARG A 382 -34.49 6.26 -17.19
N ARG A 383 -33.66 7.15 -17.76
CA ARG A 383 -32.27 6.85 -18.14
C ARG A 383 -31.42 6.43 -16.94
N HIS A 384 -31.58 7.09 -15.80
CA HIS A 384 -30.71 6.94 -14.63
C HIS A 384 -31.26 6.03 -13.53
N ALA A 385 -32.58 5.92 -13.40
CA ALA A 385 -33.22 5.02 -12.45
C ALA A 385 -33.53 3.64 -13.05
N GLY A 386 -33.48 3.50 -14.38
CA GLY A 386 -33.87 2.28 -15.10
C GLY A 386 -35.38 2.00 -15.13
N MET A 387 -36.19 2.89 -14.56
CA MET A 387 -37.64 2.73 -14.45
C MET A 387 -38.37 4.07 -14.52
N THR A 388 -39.69 4.05 -14.69
CA THR A 388 -40.50 5.28 -14.65
C THR A 388 -40.66 5.81 -13.22
N PRO A 389 -40.92 7.12 -13.04
CA PRO A 389 -41.20 7.70 -11.73
C PRO A 389 -42.33 7.01 -10.96
N GLN A 390 -43.38 6.57 -11.68
CA GLN A 390 -44.52 5.88 -11.07
C GLN A 390 -44.11 4.48 -10.58
N GLN A 391 -43.42 3.70 -11.42
CA GLN A 391 -42.85 2.40 -11.00
C GLN A 391 -41.92 2.54 -9.80
N TYR A 392 -41.10 3.60 -9.78
CA TYR A 392 -40.24 3.91 -8.64
C TYR A 392 -41.08 4.16 -7.39
N ARG A 393 -42.10 5.02 -7.44
CA ARG A 393 -43.00 5.27 -6.30
C ARG A 393 -43.73 4.01 -5.84
N ASP A 394 -44.26 3.22 -6.77
CA ASP A 394 -45.01 2.00 -6.47
C ASP A 394 -44.15 0.95 -5.74
N LEU A 395 -42.83 0.94 -6.00
CA LEU A 395 -41.86 0.10 -5.28
C LEU A 395 -41.78 0.47 -3.79
N PHE A 396 -41.84 1.76 -3.44
CA PHE A 396 -41.84 2.21 -2.02
C PHE A 396 -43.22 2.15 -1.36
N GLN A 397 -44.30 2.11 -2.15
CA GLN A 397 -45.66 1.94 -1.63
C GLN A 397 -46.08 0.46 -1.53
N GLY A 398 -45.18 -0.49 -1.83
CA GLY A 398 -45.45 -1.92 -1.78
C GLY A 398 -46.42 -2.43 -2.86
N LYS A 399 -46.67 -1.64 -3.91
CA LYS A 399 -47.67 -1.93 -4.96
C LYS A 399 -47.09 -2.66 -6.17
N ALA A 400 -45.76 -2.68 -6.34
CA ALA A 400 -45.11 -3.27 -7.49
C ALA A 400 -43.89 -4.11 -7.10
N ARG A 401 -43.82 -5.35 -7.61
CA ARG A 401 -42.55 -6.02 -7.90
C ARG A 401 -42.19 -5.62 -9.33
N PRO A 402 -41.15 -4.82 -9.57
CA PRO A 402 -40.89 -4.41 -10.94
C PRO A 402 -40.35 -5.61 -11.72
N GLU A 403 -40.98 -5.91 -12.87
CA GLU A 403 -40.18 -6.24 -14.04
C GLU A 403 -39.44 -4.95 -14.39
N ILE A 404 -38.26 -4.79 -13.81
CA ILE A 404 -37.34 -3.77 -14.27
C ILE A 404 -37.03 -4.17 -15.71
N ASP A 405 -37.17 -3.24 -16.66
CA ASP A 405 -36.45 -3.35 -17.92
C ASP A 405 -34.99 -3.45 -17.51
N VAL A 406 -34.50 -4.68 -17.34
CA VAL A 406 -33.09 -4.98 -17.24
C VAL A 406 -32.59 -4.57 -18.61
N LEU A 407 -32.26 -3.29 -18.77
CA LEU A 407 -31.09 -2.97 -19.54
C LEU A 407 -30.04 -3.81 -18.84
N PRO A 408 -29.56 -4.92 -19.45
CA PRO A 408 -28.41 -5.59 -18.88
C PRO A 408 -27.42 -4.47 -18.59
N ALA A 409 -26.77 -4.52 -17.43
CA ALA A 409 -25.50 -3.82 -17.30
C ALA A 409 -24.82 -4.13 -18.63
N ARG A 410 -24.66 -3.10 -19.49
CA ARG A 410 -24.16 -3.32 -20.85
C ARG A 410 -22.71 -3.64 -20.59
N ILE A 411 -22.44 -4.90 -20.23
CA ILE A 411 -21.19 -5.58 -20.44
C ILE A 411 -21.01 -5.35 -21.94
N PRO A 412 -20.07 -4.49 -22.35
CA PRO A 412 -19.78 -4.35 -23.76
C PRO A 412 -19.66 -5.76 -24.33
N PRO A 413 -20.21 -6.06 -25.51
CA PRO A 413 -20.25 -7.42 -26.05
C PRO A 413 -18.88 -8.13 -26.16
N ASN A 414 -17.77 -7.42 -25.90
CA ASN A 414 -16.40 -7.89 -25.85
C ASN A 414 -15.71 -7.78 -24.46
N GLN A 415 -16.45 -7.59 -23.36
CA GLN A 415 -15.82 -7.41 -22.04
C GLN A 415 -15.39 -8.76 -21.44
N LEU A 416 -14.11 -8.88 -21.09
CA LEU A 416 -13.53 -10.07 -20.46
C LEU A 416 -13.63 -9.96 -18.94
N SER A 417 -14.21 -10.98 -18.31
CA SER A 417 -14.22 -11.12 -16.84
C SER A 417 -13.05 -11.97 -16.36
N VAL A 418 -12.18 -11.39 -15.55
CA VAL A 418 -11.03 -12.08 -14.94
C VAL A 418 -11.19 -12.14 -13.43
N CYS A 419 -10.91 -13.28 -12.83
CA CYS A 419 -10.92 -13.44 -11.39
C CYS A 419 -9.51 -13.37 -10.81
N PHE A 420 -9.29 -12.46 -9.85
CA PHE A 420 -8.06 -12.36 -9.09
C PHE A 420 -8.22 -13.04 -7.72
N LEU A 421 -7.45 -14.10 -7.53
CA LEU A 421 -7.48 -14.98 -6.37
C LEU A 421 -6.32 -14.62 -5.44
N SER A 422 -6.65 -13.89 -4.37
CA SER A 422 -5.73 -13.57 -3.27
C SER A 422 -6.51 -13.02 -2.08
N GLY A 423 -5.98 -13.20 -0.88
CA GLY A 423 -6.50 -12.53 0.32
C GLY A 423 -6.03 -11.08 0.45
N LEU A 424 -5.14 -10.60 -0.44
CA LEU A 424 -4.57 -9.24 -0.44
C LEU A 424 -3.96 -8.82 0.90
N ARG A 425 -3.44 -9.82 1.64
CA ARG A 425 -2.90 -9.66 3.00
C ARG A 425 -1.53 -9.00 3.06
N HIS A 426 -0.86 -8.84 1.92
CA HIS A 426 0.51 -8.35 1.83
C HIS A 426 0.58 -7.21 0.83
N GLN A 427 1.48 -6.25 1.05
CA GLN A 427 1.64 -5.12 0.14
C GLN A 427 2.00 -5.57 -1.29
N ALA A 428 2.88 -6.56 -1.43
CA ALA A 428 3.22 -7.15 -2.73
C ALA A 428 1.98 -7.62 -3.51
N ALA A 429 1.03 -8.28 -2.84
CA ALA A 429 -0.22 -8.73 -3.47
C ALA A 429 -1.08 -7.56 -3.98
N ARG A 430 -1.11 -6.47 -3.21
CA ARG A 430 -1.83 -5.23 -3.58
C ARG A 430 -1.15 -4.51 -4.74
N ASP A 431 0.18 -4.49 -4.78
CA ASP A 431 0.94 -3.92 -5.89
C ASP A 431 0.78 -4.74 -7.19
N VAL A 432 0.74 -6.08 -7.10
CA VAL A 432 0.37 -6.95 -8.23
C VAL A 432 -1.03 -6.62 -8.74
N LEU A 433 -2.01 -6.49 -7.86
CA LEU A 433 -3.37 -6.12 -8.27
C LEU A 433 -3.43 -4.73 -8.91
N PHE A 434 -2.69 -3.75 -8.37
CA PHE A 434 -2.58 -2.42 -8.97
C PHE A 434 -2.03 -2.48 -10.39
N GLY A 435 -0.96 -3.26 -10.60
CA GLY A 435 -0.38 -3.50 -11.92
C GLY A 435 -1.37 -4.13 -12.91
N ALA A 436 -2.06 -5.19 -12.46
CA ALA A 436 -3.08 -5.87 -13.25
C ALA A 436 -4.22 -4.94 -13.65
N GLN A 437 -4.67 -4.08 -12.71
CA GLN A 437 -5.69 -3.07 -12.99
C GLN A 437 -5.21 -2.00 -13.96
N HIS A 438 -3.95 -1.58 -13.86
CA HIS A 438 -3.39 -0.59 -14.78
C HIS A 438 -3.46 -1.08 -16.24
N TYR A 439 -3.13 -2.35 -16.47
CA TYR A 439 -3.33 -2.99 -17.77
C TYR A 439 -4.81 -3.05 -18.15
N ALA A 440 -5.66 -3.60 -17.28
CA ALA A 440 -7.09 -3.77 -17.56
C ALA A 440 -7.78 -2.44 -17.93
N HIS A 441 -7.41 -1.36 -17.26
CA HIS A 441 -7.92 -0.02 -17.54
C HIS A 441 -7.46 0.53 -18.89
N THR A 442 -6.20 0.27 -19.26
CA THR A 442 -5.63 0.70 -20.55
C THR A 442 -6.22 -0.09 -21.72
N ASP A 443 -6.46 -1.38 -21.50
CA ASP A 443 -7.13 -2.26 -22.45
C ASP A 443 -8.62 -1.88 -22.64
N GLY A 444 -9.29 -1.46 -21.57
CA GLY A 444 -10.67 -0.96 -21.59
C GLY A 444 -11.74 -2.04 -21.75
N THR A 445 -11.37 -3.30 -21.98
CA THR A 445 -12.32 -4.42 -22.13
C THR A 445 -12.28 -5.40 -20.96
N ILE A 446 -11.32 -5.29 -20.03
CA ILE A 446 -11.14 -6.27 -18.96
C ILE A 446 -11.76 -5.75 -17.67
N GLN A 447 -12.56 -6.59 -17.01
CA GLN A 447 -13.06 -6.38 -15.65
C GLN A 447 -12.40 -7.39 -14.70
N ILE A 448 -11.83 -6.88 -13.61
CA ILE A 448 -11.24 -7.72 -12.55
C ILE A 448 -12.25 -7.88 -11.42
N ALA A 449 -12.59 -9.13 -11.10
CA ALA A 449 -13.34 -9.49 -9.91
C ALA A 449 -12.38 -10.05 -8.86
N LEU A 450 -12.47 -9.59 -7.61
CA LEU A 450 -11.67 -10.12 -6.50
C LEU A 450 -12.42 -11.27 -5.84
N ASN A 451 -11.71 -12.37 -5.60
CA ASN A 451 -12.24 -13.49 -4.85
C ASN A 451 -11.20 -13.93 -3.81
N GLY A 452 -11.19 -13.23 -2.67
CA GLY A 452 -10.45 -13.71 -1.50
C GLY A 452 -11.19 -14.83 -0.78
N GLY A 453 -12.49 -14.96 -1.08
CA GLY A 453 -13.52 -15.95 -0.73
C GLY A 453 -13.11 -17.39 -0.51
N MET A 454 -12.69 -17.99 -1.62
CA MET A 454 -12.81 -19.42 -1.81
C MET A 454 -11.47 -20.17 -1.70
N ALA A 455 -10.36 -19.48 -1.42
CA ALA A 455 -9.02 -20.05 -1.63
C ALA A 455 -8.09 -19.97 -0.40
N THR A 456 -8.59 -19.81 0.82
CA THR A 456 -7.76 -19.70 2.03
C THR A 456 -7.50 -21.03 2.76
N ALA A 457 -7.79 -22.20 2.18
CA ALA A 457 -7.60 -23.49 2.87
C ALA A 457 -6.87 -24.56 2.04
N GLY A 458 -5.59 -24.31 1.75
CA GLY A 458 -4.60 -25.36 1.50
C GLY A 458 -4.83 -26.28 0.27
N PRO A 459 -3.91 -27.26 0.05
CA PRO A 459 -3.93 -28.15 -1.12
C PRO A 459 -5.08 -29.19 -1.13
N ASN A 460 -5.81 -29.36 -0.02
CA ASN A 460 -6.89 -30.34 0.13
C ASN A 460 -8.30 -29.74 -0.03
N LEU A 461 -8.41 -28.56 -0.64
CA LEU A 461 -9.68 -27.85 -0.79
C LEU A 461 -10.71 -28.68 -1.59
N GLY A 462 -11.81 -29.06 -0.93
CA GLY A 462 -13.03 -29.53 -1.60
C GLY A 462 -13.92 -28.34 -1.91
N LEU A 463 -13.86 -27.84 -3.14
CA LEU A 463 -14.78 -26.79 -3.59
C LEU A 463 -16.20 -27.35 -3.72
N LYS A 464 -17.20 -26.63 -3.22
CA LYS A 464 -18.61 -26.95 -3.46
C LYS A 464 -18.94 -26.78 -4.95
N THR A 465 -19.97 -27.47 -5.43
CA THR A 465 -20.41 -27.39 -6.84
C THR A 465 -20.78 -25.96 -7.27
N SER A 466 -21.38 -25.18 -6.37
CA SER A 466 -21.72 -23.76 -6.60
C SER A 466 -20.47 -22.89 -6.79
N GLU A 467 -19.43 -23.09 -5.98
CA GLU A 467 -18.16 -22.37 -6.10
C GLU A 467 -17.46 -22.69 -7.43
N LEU A 468 -17.50 -23.95 -7.87
CA LEU A 468 -16.95 -24.35 -9.16
C LEU A 468 -17.72 -23.75 -10.34
N ALA A 469 -19.05 -23.72 -10.26
CA ALA A 469 -19.89 -23.10 -11.28
C ALA A 469 -19.60 -21.59 -11.40
N LEU A 470 -19.49 -20.91 -10.26
CA LEU A 470 -19.13 -19.50 -10.19
C LEU A 470 -17.73 -19.23 -10.77
N LEU A 471 -16.73 -20.00 -10.36
CA LEU A 471 -15.39 -19.86 -10.93
C LEU A 471 -15.43 -20.11 -12.45
N GLY A 472 -16.15 -21.13 -12.91
CA GLY A 472 -16.31 -21.45 -14.33
C GLY A 472 -16.88 -20.32 -15.19
N SER A 473 -17.60 -19.36 -14.59
CA SER A 473 -18.16 -18.19 -15.29
C SER A 473 -17.10 -17.16 -15.73
N TYR A 474 -15.90 -17.16 -15.13
CA TYR A 474 -14.82 -16.26 -15.50
C TYR A 474 -14.07 -16.75 -16.74
N HIS A 475 -13.51 -15.81 -17.51
CA HIS A 475 -12.74 -16.09 -18.72
C HIS A 475 -11.31 -16.54 -18.39
N GLY A 476 -10.75 -16.08 -17.28
CA GLY A 476 -9.42 -16.50 -16.81
C GLY A 476 -9.12 -16.02 -15.39
N PHE A 477 -7.97 -16.43 -14.87
CA PHE A 477 -7.61 -16.25 -13.47
C PHE A 477 -6.19 -15.74 -13.27
N LEU A 478 -6.04 -14.82 -12.33
CA LEU A 478 -4.76 -14.49 -11.70
C LEU A 478 -4.76 -15.08 -10.30
N THR A 479 -3.69 -15.76 -9.91
CA THR A 479 -3.57 -16.34 -8.56
C THR A 479 -2.22 -16.00 -7.95
N LEU A 480 -2.23 -15.74 -6.64
CA LEU A 480 -1.05 -15.55 -5.81
C LEU A 480 -0.82 -16.76 -4.87
N PRO A 481 0.38 -16.90 -4.26
CA PRO A 481 0.72 -18.08 -3.46
C PRO A 481 -0.19 -18.30 -2.24
N ASP A 482 -0.88 -17.26 -1.78
CA ASP A 482 -1.83 -17.29 -0.67
C ASP A 482 -3.22 -17.83 -1.05
N ALA A 483 -3.45 -18.10 -2.35
CA ALA A 483 -4.71 -18.59 -2.89
C ALA A 483 -4.48 -19.63 -4.00
N LYS A 484 -4.27 -20.90 -3.63
CA LYS A 484 -3.96 -21.99 -4.59
C LYS A 484 -5.22 -22.68 -5.10
N LEU A 485 -5.34 -22.83 -6.43
CA LEU A 485 -6.35 -23.66 -7.09
C LEU A 485 -5.81 -25.08 -7.34
N PRO A 486 -6.49 -26.15 -6.88
CA PRO A 486 -6.11 -27.51 -7.22
C PRO A 486 -6.12 -27.78 -8.72
N THR A 487 -5.15 -28.57 -9.21
CA THR A 487 -4.93 -28.84 -10.64
C THR A 487 -6.15 -29.41 -11.37
N LYS A 488 -7.00 -30.15 -10.66
CA LYS A 488 -8.22 -30.79 -11.19
C LYS A 488 -9.35 -29.84 -11.58
N TYR A 489 -9.31 -28.56 -11.17
CA TYR A 489 -10.40 -27.61 -11.41
C TYR A 489 -10.02 -26.56 -12.45
N LEU A 490 -10.86 -26.27 -13.45
CA LEU A 490 -10.62 -25.21 -14.45
C LEU A 490 -9.38 -25.46 -15.32
N ALA A 491 -9.08 -26.72 -15.64
CA ALA A 491 -7.90 -27.09 -16.42
C ALA A 491 -7.94 -26.58 -17.89
N ASP A 492 -9.13 -26.27 -18.36
CA ASP A 492 -9.47 -25.71 -19.67
C ASP A 492 -9.42 -24.17 -19.72
N LYS A 493 -9.27 -23.50 -18.57
CA LYS A 493 -9.27 -22.04 -18.48
C LYS A 493 -7.85 -21.47 -18.43
N PRO A 494 -7.59 -20.32 -19.07
CA PRO A 494 -6.36 -19.55 -18.89
C PRO A 494 -6.13 -19.15 -17.42
N ILE A 495 -4.97 -19.53 -16.87
CA ILE A 495 -4.58 -19.21 -15.49
C ILE A 495 -3.14 -18.72 -15.46
N VAL A 496 -2.92 -17.55 -14.87
CA VAL A 496 -1.58 -17.04 -14.60
C VAL A 496 -1.29 -17.11 -13.10
N CYS A 497 -0.30 -17.92 -12.74
CA CYS A 497 0.20 -18.13 -11.38
C CYS A 497 1.41 -17.23 -11.11
N ILE A 498 1.32 -16.39 -10.09
CA ILE A 498 2.40 -15.47 -9.70
C ILE A 498 3.17 -16.04 -8.50
N ASP A 499 4.50 -16.17 -8.63
CA ASP A 499 5.42 -16.74 -7.62
C ASP A 499 5.08 -18.16 -7.15
N HIS A 500 4.28 -18.88 -7.92
CA HIS A 500 4.02 -20.30 -7.76
C HIS A 500 3.68 -20.93 -9.12
N ALA A 501 3.55 -22.25 -9.17
CA ALA A 501 3.11 -22.95 -10.37
C ALA A 501 1.94 -23.88 -10.07
N ARG A 502 1.23 -24.17 -11.17
CA ARG A 502 0.20 -25.17 -11.26
C ARG A 502 0.47 -26.01 -12.50
N GLU A 503 0.51 -27.33 -12.34
CA GLU A 503 0.82 -28.27 -13.43
C GLU A 503 -0.42 -28.52 -14.30
N ALA A 504 -0.86 -27.52 -15.07
CA ALA A 504 -2.02 -27.62 -15.96
C ALA A 504 -1.74 -27.00 -17.35
N PRO A 505 -2.32 -27.53 -18.44
CA PRO A 505 -1.98 -27.11 -19.81
C PRO A 505 -2.24 -25.62 -20.12
N MET A 506 -3.25 -25.04 -19.48
CA MET A 506 -3.63 -23.63 -19.65
C MET A 506 -3.08 -22.73 -18.53
N SER A 507 -2.02 -23.19 -17.83
CA SER A 507 -1.40 -22.45 -16.74
C SER A 507 -0.04 -21.88 -17.13
N LEU A 508 0.14 -20.58 -16.93
CA LEU A 508 1.41 -19.86 -17.07
C LEU A 508 1.92 -19.47 -15.69
N SER A 509 3.21 -19.67 -15.43
CA SER A 509 3.87 -19.25 -14.19
C SER A 509 4.73 -18.02 -14.45
N ILE A 510 4.48 -16.93 -13.72
CA ILE A 510 5.32 -15.73 -13.71
C ILE A 510 5.96 -15.63 -12.33
N ARG A 511 7.28 -15.56 -12.27
CA ARG A 511 8.03 -15.60 -11.01
C ARG A 511 9.05 -14.51 -10.93
N VAL A 512 9.37 -14.08 -9.72
CA VAL A 512 10.59 -13.30 -9.47
C VAL A 512 11.81 -14.20 -9.68
N ASP A 513 12.82 -13.71 -10.40
CA ASP A 513 14.15 -14.35 -10.46
C ASP A 513 14.86 -14.19 -9.11
N ASN A 514 14.46 -15.01 -8.15
CA ASN A 514 14.98 -15.01 -6.79
C ASN A 514 16.49 -15.27 -6.73
N PRO A 515 17.08 -16.18 -7.54
CA PRO A 515 18.53 -16.29 -7.63
C PRO A 515 19.20 -14.99 -8.10
N ALA A 516 18.65 -14.29 -9.10
CA ALA A 516 19.20 -13.00 -9.53
C ALA A 516 19.17 -11.92 -8.43
N VAL A 517 18.13 -11.91 -7.59
CA VAL A 517 18.07 -11.02 -6.42
C VAL A 517 19.26 -11.27 -5.48
N GLY A 518 19.54 -12.54 -5.18
CA GLY A 518 20.70 -12.94 -4.37
C GLY A 518 22.03 -12.55 -5.00
N ARG A 519 22.22 -12.86 -6.29
CA ARG A 519 23.43 -12.48 -7.05
C ARG A 519 23.67 -10.97 -7.02
N LEU A 520 22.63 -10.17 -7.21
CA LEU A 520 22.72 -8.71 -7.22
C LEU A 520 23.20 -8.16 -5.86
N ALA A 521 22.71 -8.71 -4.76
CA ALA A 521 23.17 -8.35 -3.41
C ALA A 521 24.66 -8.73 -3.21
N ALA A 522 25.05 -9.96 -3.60
CA ALA A 522 26.44 -10.42 -3.52
C ALA A 522 27.40 -9.56 -4.35
N GLN A 523 27.07 -9.28 -5.62
CA GLN A 523 27.85 -8.40 -6.50
C GLN A 523 28.04 -7.01 -5.91
N THR A 524 27.01 -6.48 -5.24
CA THR A 524 27.06 -5.16 -4.60
C THR A 524 28.07 -5.16 -3.46
N PHE A 525 28.06 -6.19 -2.62
CA PHE A 525 29.01 -6.31 -1.51
C PHE A 525 30.44 -6.57 -1.99
N LEU A 526 30.63 -7.47 -2.96
CA LEU A 526 31.95 -7.74 -3.56
C LEU A 526 32.56 -6.45 -4.14
N SER A 527 31.75 -5.62 -4.81
CA SER A 527 32.22 -4.35 -5.38
C SER A 527 32.69 -3.32 -4.34
N LYS A 528 32.39 -3.54 -3.05
CA LYS A 528 32.76 -2.70 -1.91
C LYS A 528 33.87 -3.32 -1.04
N GLY A 529 34.46 -4.44 -1.48
CA GLY A 529 35.59 -5.09 -0.83
C GLY A 529 35.24 -5.95 0.38
N TYR A 530 33.96 -6.31 0.56
CA TYR A 530 33.58 -7.23 1.64
C TYR A 530 34.12 -8.64 1.39
N GLU A 531 34.57 -9.31 2.44
CA GLU A 531 35.08 -10.69 2.41
C GLU A 531 34.31 -11.64 3.36
N GLU A 532 33.53 -11.06 4.27
CA GLU A 532 32.68 -11.75 5.23
C GLU A 532 31.21 -11.48 4.87
N PHE A 533 30.42 -12.54 4.74
CA PHE A 533 29.06 -12.45 4.23
C PHE A 533 28.08 -13.22 5.11
N ALA A 534 26.86 -12.73 5.14
CA ALA A 534 25.76 -13.46 5.76
C ALA A 534 24.46 -13.31 4.98
N TYR A 535 23.63 -14.34 5.02
CA TYR A 535 22.25 -14.31 4.57
C TYR A 535 21.32 -14.58 5.75
N CYS A 536 20.35 -13.71 5.97
CA CYS A 536 19.29 -13.91 6.95
C CYS A 536 17.98 -14.22 6.23
N GLY A 537 17.57 -15.49 6.30
CA GLY A 537 16.40 -16.05 5.67
C GLY A 537 15.16 -16.10 6.57
N PHE A 538 14.07 -16.58 6.00
CA PHE A 538 12.78 -16.73 6.66
C PHE A 538 12.17 -18.11 6.37
N THR A 539 11.47 -18.69 7.34
CA THR A 539 10.64 -19.89 7.17
C THR A 539 9.17 -19.51 7.16
N ASN A 540 8.36 -20.21 6.38
CA ASN A 540 6.93 -19.92 6.36
C ASN A 540 6.26 -20.31 7.70
N VAL A 541 5.00 -19.92 7.88
CA VAL A 541 4.21 -20.15 9.10
C VAL A 541 4.06 -21.65 9.44
N PHE A 542 4.24 -22.53 8.46
CA PHE A 542 4.17 -23.99 8.64
C PHE A 542 5.52 -24.62 8.99
N GLY A 543 6.58 -23.81 9.14
CA GLY A 543 7.94 -24.29 9.42
C GLY A 543 8.68 -24.83 8.20
N ASP A 544 8.08 -24.82 7.01
CA ASP A 544 8.78 -25.20 5.78
C ASP A 544 9.69 -24.05 5.32
N ARG A 545 10.81 -24.40 4.68
CA ARG A 545 11.68 -23.41 4.04
C ARG A 545 10.90 -22.67 2.96
N ASP A 546 10.82 -21.35 3.06
CA ASP A 546 10.27 -20.53 1.99
C ASP A 546 11.15 -20.69 0.76
N ARG A 547 10.59 -21.25 -0.32
CA ARG A 547 11.33 -21.51 -1.57
C ARG A 547 12.02 -20.26 -2.10
N ARG A 548 11.39 -19.09 -1.97
CA ARG A 548 11.96 -17.81 -2.43
C ARG A 548 13.20 -17.46 -1.61
N SER A 549 13.16 -17.69 -0.29
CA SER A 549 14.32 -17.46 0.58
C SER A 549 15.47 -18.43 0.24
N ALA A 550 15.16 -19.70 0.00
CA ALA A 550 16.16 -20.68 -0.43
C ALA A 550 16.78 -20.32 -1.80
N ASP A 551 15.96 -19.94 -2.78
CA ASP A 551 16.42 -19.56 -4.13
C ASP A 551 17.27 -18.26 -4.10
N ARG A 552 16.88 -17.27 -3.28
CA ARG A 552 17.69 -16.05 -3.04
C ARG A 552 19.03 -16.39 -2.39
N TYR A 553 19.03 -17.25 -1.36
CA TYR A 553 20.27 -17.68 -0.72
C TYR A 553 21.20 -18.43 -1.67
N ALA A 554 20.65 -19.34 -2.50
CA ALA A 554 21.42 -20.06 -3.50
C ALA A 554 22.12 -19.09 -4.47
N GLY A 555 21.38 -18.14 -5.05
CA GLY A 555 21.98 -17.13 -5.93
C GLY A 555 23.01 -16.24 -5.23
N PHE A 556 22.79 -15.87 -3.97
CA PHE A 556 23.75 -15.11 -3.17
C PHE A 556 25.05 -15.90 -2.92
N ARG A 557 24.92 -17.14 -2.45
CA ARG A 557 26.06 -18.00 -2.13
C ARG A 557 26.86 -18.37 -3.38
N ASP A 558 26.18 -18.79 -4.44
CA ASP A 558 26.83 -19.28 -5.66
C ASP A 558 27.66 -18.14 -6.32
N GLU A 559 27.14 -16.91 -6.36
CA GLU A 559 27.90 -15.73 -6.83
C GLU A 559 29.17 -15.48 -6.01
N LEU A 560 29.10 -15.63 -4.68
CA LEU A 560 30.26 -15.42 -3.81
C LEU A 560 31.32 -16.50 -4.02
N LEU A 561 30.90 -17.77 -4.11
CA LEU A 561 31.79 -18.90 -4.39
C LEU A 561 32.48 -18.75 -5.75
N ASP A 562 31.72 -18.36 -6.79
CA ASP A 562 32.24 -18.13 -8.14
C ASP A 562 33.27 -17.00 -8.20
N ASN A 563 33.21 -16.04 -7.25
CA ASN A 563 34.18 -14.96 -7.09
C ASN A 563 35.29 -15.26 -6.06
N GLY A 564 35.44 -16.52 -5.65
CA GLY A 564 36.57 -16.98 -4.84
C GLY A 564 36.43 -16.77 -3.33
N ILE A 565 35.23 -16.43 -2.83
CA ILE A 565 34.96 -16.37 -1.40
C ILE A 565 34.85 -17.79 -0.83
N ALA A 566 35.55 -18.07 0.27
CA ALA A 566 35.47 -19.37 0.93
C ALA A 566 34.08 -19.59 1.53
N ALA A 567 33.56 -20.83 1.47
CA ALA A 567 32.24 -21.17 2.02
C ALA A 567 32.10 -20.83 3.52
N ASP A 568 33.19 -20.94 4.28
CA ASP A 568 33.22 -20.62 5.73
C ASP A 568 32.99 -19.12 6.02
N ASN A 569 33.23 -18.26 5.03
CA ASN A 569 32.96 -16.82 5.12
C ASN A 569 31.50 -16.48 4.78
N ILE A 570 30.67 -17.47 4.44
CA ILE A 570 29.26 -17.27 4.04
C ILE A 570 28.34 -17.88 5.10
N ARG A 571 27.87 -17.05 6.03
CA ARG A 571 26.99 -17.49 7.12
C ARG A 571 25.52 -17.47 6.68
N HIS A 572 24.73 -18.40 7.20
CA HIS A 572 23.29 -18.46 6.92
C HIS A 572 22.52 -18.62 8.22
N LYS A 573 21.51 -17.77 8.42
CA LYS A 573 20.61 -17.79 9.57
C LYS A 573 19.17 -17.78 9.09
N VAL A 574 18.32 -18.59 9.70
CA VAL A 574 16.86 -18.41 9.61
C VAL A 574 16.42 -17.58 10.81
N TYR A 575 15.64 -16.52 10.58
CA TYR A 575 15.09 -15.70 11.64
C TYR A 575 14.06 -16.47 12.47
N THR A 576 14.21 -16.44 13.79
CA THR A 576 13.34 -17.09 14.78
C THR A 576 12.92 -16.15 15.92
N GLY A 577 13.41 -14.90 15.90
CA GLY A 577 13.10 -13.88 16.89
C GLY A 577 14.27 -12.94 17.20
N HIS A 578 13.96 -11.77 17.77
CA HIS A 578 14.94 -10.70 18.04
C HIS A 578 16.11 -11.12 18.92
N ARG A 579 15.86 -11.88 19.99
CA ARG A 579 16.92 -12.31 20.93
C ARG A 579 17.93 -13.26 20.28
N ASP A 580 17.44 -14.22 19.50
CA ASP A 580 18.30 -15.18 18.80
C ASP A 580 19.05 -14.50 17.65
N LEU A 581 18.40 -13.55 16.96
CA LEU A 581 19.05 -12.70 15.96
C LEU A 581 20.18 -11.87 16.57
N ALA A 582 19.96 -11.22 17.71
CA ALA A 582 20.97 -10.45 18.44
C ALA A 582 22.17 -11.31 18.85
N ASN A 583 21.92 -12.54 19.35
CA ASN A 583 22.99 -13.47 19.70
C ASN A 583 23.83 -13.90 18.49
N TRP A 584 23.19 -14.16 17.35
CA TRP A 584 23.87 -14.48 16.11
C TRP A 584 24.71 -13.32 15.58
N LEU A 585 24.20 -12.09 15.64
CA LEU A 585 24.93 -10.89 15.22
C LEU A 585 26.23 -10.68 16.00
N ARG A 586 26.25 -10.98 17.32
CA ARG A 586 27.48 -10.90 18.14
C ARG A 586 28.57 -11.89 17.71
N GLN A 587 28.21 -12.97 17.00
CA GLN A 587 29.13 -14.00 16.54
C GLN A 587 29.68 -13.70 15.14
N LEU A 588 29.12 -12.70 14.44
CA LEU A 588 29.61 -12.32 13.12
C LEU A 588 30.92 -11.54 13.24
N PRO A 589 31.90 -11.79 12.36
CA PRO A 589 33.07 -10.94 12.24
C PRO A 589 32.69 -9.49 11.93
N ARG A 590 33.57 -8.56 12.33
CA ARG A 590 33.48 -7.17 11.87
C ARG A 590 33.53 -7.12 10.34
N HIS A 591 32.89 -6.10 9.78
CA HIS A 591 32.75 -5.90 8.35
C HIS A 591 32.03 -7.05 7.64
N THR A 592 31.05 -7.69 8.29
CA THR A 592 30.17 -8.65 7.62
C THR A 592 29.09 -7.91 6.81
N ALA A 593 28.89 -8.34 5.56
CA ALA A 593 27.81 -7.86 4.71
C ALA A 593 26.60 -8.81 4.73
N ILE A 594 25.44 -8.29 5.12
CA ILE A 594 24.24 -9.09 5.36
C ILE A 594 23.17 -8.84 4.28
N CYS A 595 22.79 -9.89 3.55
CA CYS A 595 21.59 -9.89 2.73
C CYS A 595 20.40 -10.42 3.54
N ALA A 596 19.39 -9.61 3.77
CA ALA A 596 18.14 -10.02 4.40
C ALA A 596 17.15 -10.56 3.36
N PHE A 597 16.30 -11.49 3.76
CA PHE A 597 15.23 -12.00 2.89
C PHE A 597 14.27 -10.91 2.43
N SER A 598 13.93 -9.94 3.28
CA SER A 598 13.01 -8.84 3.00
C SER A 598 13.41 -7.56 3.75
N ASP A 599 12.84 -6.42 3.38
CA ASP A 599 13.07 -5.15 4.08
C ASP A 599 12.63 -5.19 5.55
N GLN A 600 11.54 -5.90 5.86
CA GLN A 600 11.11 -6.09 7.25
C GLN A 600 12.20 -6.80 8.07
N LEU A 601 12.79 -7.87 7.52
CA LEU A 601 13.86 -8.58 8.20
C LEU A 601 15.15 -7.75 8.28
N ALA A 602 15.42 -6.92 7.27
CA ALA A 602 16.52 -5.96 7.33
C ALA A 602 16.33 -4.95 8.47
N ILE A 603 15.11 -4.45 8.70
CA ILE A 603 14.79 -3.60 9.86
C ILE A 603 15.07 -4.33 11.17
N PHE A 604 14.65 -5.60 11.30
CA PHE A 604 14.93 -6.39 12.50
C PHE A 604 16.43 -6.60 12.73
N ILE A 605 17.22 -6.83 11.68
CA ILE A 605 18.68 -6.89 11.76
C ILE A 605 19.26 -5.56 12.24
N MET A 606 18.77 -4.43 11.74
CA MET A 606 19.25 -3.11 12.16
C MET A 606 18.93 -2.81 13.62
N ILE A 607 17.72 -3.14 14.07
CA ILE A 607 17.29 -2.99 15.47
C ILE A 607 18.17 -3.86 16.37
N ALA A 608 18.30 -5.14 16.06
CA ALA A 608 19.10 -6.07 16.85
C ALA A 608 20.59 -5.69 16.87
N SER A 609 21.15 -5.19 15.74
CA SER A 609 22.53 -4.69 15.67
C SER A 609 22.73 -3.55 16.66
N ARG A 610 21.81 -2.59 16.70
CA ARG A 610 21.87 -1.45 17.63
C ARG A 610 21.76 -1.87 19.10
N GLN A 611 20.91 -2.85 19.40
CA GLN A 611 20.76 -3.41 20.76
C GLN A 611 22.05 -4.06 21.26
N VAL A 612 22.81 -4.68 20.36
CA VAL A 612 24.11 -5.30 20.72
C VAL A 612 25.31 -4.39 20.51
N GLY A 613 25.08 -3.12 20.16
CA GLY A 613 26.12 -2.10 20.02
C GLY A 613 26.92 -2.15 18.72
N ILE A 614 26.42 -2.85 17.68
CA ILE A 614 27.06 -2.92 16.37
C ILE A 614 26.57 -1.79 15.46
N GLU A 615 27.51 -1.03 14.91
CA GLU A 615 27.19 0.12 14.06
C GLU A 615 26.96 -0.25 12.59
N ILE A 616 25.85 0.23 12.02
CA ILE A 616 25.57 0.18 10.57
C ILE A 616 25.66 1.61 10.02
N PRO A 617 26.44 1.87 8.95
CA PRO A 617 27.10 0.90 8.08
C PRO A 617 28.58 0.59 8.43
N ASN A 618 29.09 1.08 9.55
CA ASN A 618 30.53 1.15 9.81
C ASN A 618 31.19 -0.17 10.23
N GLU A 619 30.46 -1.04 10.91
CA GLU A 619 30.90 -2.38 11.34
C GLU A 619 30.15 -3.50 10.62
N LEU A 620 28.90 -3.24 10.20
CA LEU A 620 28.11 -4.16 9.38
C LEU A 620 27.35 -3.38 8.31
N VAL A 621 27.06 -4.02 7.19
CA VAL A 621 26.12 -3.49 6.21
C VAL A 621 24.96 -4.44 5.97
N VAL A 622 23.80 -3.88 5.65
CA VAL A 622 22.58 -4.66 5.41
C VAL A 622 21.85 -4.22 4.15
N ILE A 623 21.45 -5.19 3.34
CA ILE A 623 20.55 -5.02 2.18
C ILE A 623 19.25 -5.76 2.46
N GLY A 624 18.13 -5.06 2.30
CA GLY A 624 16.79 -5.65 2.24
C GLY A 624 16.35 -6.00 0.82
N VAL A 625 15.14 -6.52 0.70
CA VAL A 625 14.48 -6.82 -0.57
C VAL A 625 13.03 -6.35 -0.48
N ASP A 626 12.52 -5.86 -1.60
CA ASP A 626 11.13 -5.40 -1.89
C ASP A 626 10.99 -3.87 -2.07
N ASN A 627 11.91 -3.05 -1.54
CA ASN A 627 11.86 -1.57 -1.54
C ASN A 627 10.51 -1.03 -0.98
N ASP A 628 10.05 -1.61 0.13
CA ASP A 628 8.79 -1.24 0.77
C ASP A 628 8.90 0.14 1.46
N HIS A 629 8.11 1.09 0.97
CA HIS A 629 8.14 2.48 1.42
C HIS A 629 8.04 2.64 2.94
N LEU A 630 7.20 1.85 3.62
CA LEU A 630 6.99 1.98 5.07
C LEU A 630 8.24 1.60 5.84
N PHE A 631 8.89 0.48 5.47
CA PHE A 631 10.11 0.06 6.16
C PHE A 631 11.26 1.03 5.91
N HIS A 632 11.35 1.61 4.70
CA HIS A 632 12.32 2.67 4.43
C HIS A 632 12.07 3.95 5.24
N GLU A 633 10.81 4.29 5.53
CA GLU A 633 10.45 5.44 6.37
C GLU A 633 10.85 5.23 7.84
N LEU A 634 10.72 3.99 8.34
CA LEU A 634 11.13 3.57 9.69
C LEU A 634 12.64 3.37 9.84
N ALA A 635 13.35 3.03 8.76
CA ALA A 635 14.77 2.66 8.81
C ALA A 635 15.67 3.79 9.29
N ARG A 636 16.46 3.53 10.35
CA ARG A 636 17.56 4.40 10.81
C ARG A 636 18.80 3.53 11.07
N PRO A 637 19.89 3.68 10.28
CA PRO A 637 20.05 4.55 9.08
C PRO A 637 19.13 4.13 7.91
N SER A 638 19.05 4.93 6.83
CA SER A 638 18.17 4.58 5.69
C SER A 638 18.56 3.23 5.04
N LEU A 639 17.56 2.38 4.80
CA LEU A 639 17.73 1.01 4.32
C LEU A 639 18.02 0.94 2.82
N SER A 640 19.04 0.20 2.40
CA SER A 640 19.29 -0.17 1.00
C SER A 640 18.47 -1.41 0.65
N SER A 641 17.86 -1.46 -0.53
CA SER A 641 16.97 -2.57 -0.88
C SER A 641 17.05 -2.95 -2.36
N VAL A 642 16.89 -4.23 -2.66
CA VAL A 642 16.63 -4.74 -4.01
C VAL A 642 15.15 -4.56 -4.35
N GLU A 643 14.83 -3.78 -5.39
CA GLU A 643 13.43 -3.54 -5.77
C GLU A 643 12.89 -4.68 -6.66
N VAL A 644 11.84 -5.34 -6.16
CA VAL A 644 11.02 -6.27 -6.93
C VAL A 644 9.79 -5.49 -7.41
N ASP A 645 9.65 -5.28 -8.72
CA ASP A 645 8.54 -4.50 -9.26
C ASP A 645 7.25 -5.34 -9.36
N PHE A 646 6.58 -5.49 -8.22
CA PHE A 646 5.31 -6.21 -8.13
C PHE A 646 4.22 -5.60 -9.02
N LYS A 647 4.27 -4.29 -9.31
CA LYS A 647 3.31 -3.64 -10.20
C LYS A 647 3.55 -4.06 -11.65
N ASP A 648 4.79 -4.10 -12.09
CA ASP A 648 5.12 -4.63 -13.42
C ASP A 648 4.75 -6.12 -13.54
N ILE A 649 5.03 -6.93 -12.52
CA ILE A 649 4.61 -8.33 -12.48
C ILE A 649 3.10 -8.44 -12.68
N GLY A 650 2.32 -7.64 -11.96
CA GLY A 650 0.86 -7.58 -12.13
C GLY A 650 0.41 -7.19 -13.52
N TYR A 651 1.03 -6.14 -14.08
CA TYR A 651 0.73 -5.65 -15.43
C TYR A 651 1.00 -6.72 -16.50
N ARG A 652 2.19 -7.32 -16.48
CA ARG A 652 2.60 -8.42 -17.39
C ARG A 652 1.74 -9.67 -17.21
N SER A 653 1.33 -9.96 -15.99
CA SER A 653 0.46 -11.10 -15.69
C SER A 653 -0.91 -10.93 -16.32
N MET A 654 -1.51 -9.74 -16.19
CA MET A 654 -2.78 -9.45 -16.86
C MET A 654 -2.64 -9.41 -18.37
N GLN A 655 -1.55 -8.83 -18.89
CA GLN A 655 -1.24 -8.83 -20.33
C GLN A 655 -1.18 -10.24 -20.90
N SER A 656 -0.42 -11.12 -20.26
CA SER A 656 -0.27 -12.51 -20.68
C SER A 656 -1.60 -13.27 -20.60
N LEU A 657 -2.36 -13.05 -19.52
CA LEU A 657 -3.66 -13.65 -19.35
C LEU A 657 -4.65 -13.20 -20.44
N ALA A 658 -4.67 -11.91 -20.76
CA ALA A 658 -5.53 -11.37 -21.81
C ALA A 658 -5.21 -11.98 -23.18
N ALA A 659 -3.92 -12.09 -23.53
CA ALA A 659 -3.47 -12.74 -24.76
C ALA A 659 -3.87 -14.23 -24.80
N MET A 660 -3.79 -14.94 -23.66
CA MET A 660 -4.24 -16.33 -23.55
C MET A 660 -5.76 -16.46 -23.72
N ILE A 661 -6.55 -15.58 -23.10
CA ILE A 661 -8.02 -15.57 -23.23
C ILE A 661 -8.43 -15.30 -24.69
N ARG A 662 -7.73 -14.41 -25.38
CA ARG A 662 -7.99 -14.05 -26.78
C ARG A 662 -7.47 -15.09 -27.79
N GLY A 663 -6.74 -16.10 -27.34
CA GLY A 663 -6.11 -17.10 -28.21
C GLY A 663 -4.92 -16.57 -29.01
N GLU A 664 -4.41 -15.39 -28.65
CA GLU A 664 -3.25 -14.74 -29.29
C GLU A 664 -1.92 -15.40 -28.86
N SER A 665 -1.90 -16.03 -27.68
CA SER A 665 -0.75 -16.77 -27.16
C SER A 665 -1.17 -18.05 -26.46
N LYS A 666 -0.38 -19.11 -26.60
CA LYS A 666 -0.47 -20.29 -25.74
C LYS A 666 0.33 -20.06 -24.46
N ALA A 667 -0.02 -20.75 -23.38
CA ALA A 667 0.82 -20.77 -22.17
C ALA A 667 2.19 -21.38 -22.53
N PRO A 668 3.31 -20.68 -22.28
CA PRO A 668 4.62 -21.29 -22.45
C PRO A 668 4.80 -22.43 -21.43
N PHE A 669 5.55 -23.47 -21.83
CA PHE A 669 5.88 -24.58 -20.92
C PHE A 669 6.79 -24.14 -19.77
N GLU A 670 7.64 -23.13 -20.00
CA GLU A 670 8.59 -22.63 -19.00
C GLU A 670 8.04 -21.39 -18.26
N PRO A 671 8.32 -21.25 -16.96
CA PRO A 671 7.99 -20.05 -16.21
C PRO A 671 8.68 -18.79 -16.79
N ILE A 672 7.95 -17.68 -16.84
CA ILE A 672 8.53 -16.37 -17.15
C ILE A 672 9.16 -15.82 -15.87
N ASN A 673 10.48 -15.64 -15.87
CA ASN A 673 11.19 -15.02 -14.77
C ASN A 673 11.32 -13.51 -14.98
N VAL A 674 10.78 -12.72 -14.04
CA VAL A 674 10.90 -11.27 -13.99
C VAL A 674 12.13 -10.91 -13.16
N SER A 675 13.08 -10.19 -13.76
CA SER A 675 14.29 -9.73 -13.08
C SER A 675 13.97 -8.59 -12.11
N ALA A 676 14.64 -8.58 -10.96
CA ALA A 676 14.60 -7.44 -10.07
C ALA A 676 15.31 -6.21 -10.67
N LYS A 677 14.89 -5.03 -10.21
CA LYS A 677 15.56 -3.77 -10.56
C LYS A 677 16.90 -3.63 -9.83
N PRO A 678 17.78 -2.72 -10.29
CA PRO A 678 19.03 -2.41 -9.58
C PRO A 678 18.78 -2.02 -8.12
N ILE A 679 19.76 -2.30 -7.25
CA ILE A 679 19.67 -1.96 -5.82
C ILE A 679 19.49 -0.46 -5.65
N ARG A 680 18.50 -0.08 -4.85
CA ARG A 680 18.38 1.27 -4.33
C ARG A 680 19.32 1.42 -3.15
N GLU A 681 20.53 1.90 -3.42
CA GLU A 681 21.56 2.10 -2.41
C GLU A 681 21.20 3.26 -1.47
N ASN A 682 21.29 3.02 -0.16
CA ASN A 682 21.04 3.97 0.91
C ASN A 682 22.09 3.78 2.03
N CYS A 683 21.95 4.49 3.16
CA CYS A 683 22.98 4.55 4.19
C CYS A 683 23.38 3.18 4.76
N SER A 684 22.47 2.21 4.85
CA SER A 684 22.74 0.88 5.40
C SER A 684 23.83 0.08 4.67
N THR A 685 24.23 0.50 3.47
CA THR A 685 25.34 -0.12 2.73
C THR A 685 26.43 0.85 2.32
N ARG A 686 26.41 2.11 2.77
CA ARG A 686 27.45 3.10 2.38
C ARG A 686 28.81 2.81 2.99
N GLY A 687 28.87 1.92 3.98
CA GLY A 687 30.11 1.45 4.59
C GLY A 687 31.06 0.81 3.59
N LEU A 688 32.32 0.70 3.99
CA LEU A 688 33.37 -0.03 3.31
C LEU A 688 33.93 -1.06 4.28
N ALA A 689 34.38 -2.20 3.77
CA ALA A 689 34.98 -3.28 4.56
C ALA A 689 36.41 -2.91 5.01
N THR A 690 36.52 -1.92 5.90
CA THR A 690 37.82 -1.41 6.37
C THR A 690 37.69 -0.67 7.70
N ASP A 691 38.74 -0.72 8.52
CA ASP A 691 38.88 0.15 9.69
C ASP A 691 39.63 1.46 9.38
N SER A 692 40.08 1.65 8.12
CA SER A 692 40.75 2.88 7.70
C SER A 692 39.79 4.07 7.69
N ASN A 693 39.88 4.93 8.70
CA ASN A 693 39.08 6.15 8.77
C ASN A 693 39.32 7.08 7.58
N SER A 694 40.57 7.20 7.12
CA SER A 694 40.92 8.02 5.95
C SER A 694 40.21 7.55 4.67
N LEU A 695 40.13 6.23 4.44
CA LEU A 695 39.43 5.68 3.28
C LEU A 695 37.91 5.87 3.39
N LYS A 696 37.33 5.77 4.60
CA LYS A 696 35.91 6.08 4.84
C LYS A 696 35.59 7.54 4.53
N VAL A 697 36.37 8.47 5.08
CA VAL A 697 36.22 9.93 4.81
C VAL A 697 36.38 10.24 3.32
N ALA A 698 37.38 9.65 2.66
CA ALA A 698 37.57 9.79 1.22
C ALA A 698 36.34 9.33 0.41
N ALA A 699 35.79 8.16 0.75
CA ALA A 699 34.62 7.62 0.07
C ALA A 699 33.35 8.45 0.31
N GLU A 700 33.17 8.99 1.51
CA GLU A 700 32.07 9.92 1.83
C GLU A 700 32.21 11.25 1.08
N PHE A 701 33.41 11.82 1.05
CA PHE A 701 33.70 13.04 0.29
C PHE A 701 33.39 12.85 -1.21
N ILE A 702 33.81 11.74 -1.80
CA ILE A 702 33.51 11.41 -3.20
C ILE A 702 31.99 11.35 -3.42
N ARG A 703 31.24 10.65 -2.55
CA ARG A 703 29.79 10.51 -2.69
C ARG A 703 29.06 11.84 -2.56
N ALA A 704 29.48 12.69 -1.61
CA ALA A 704 28.88 14.01 -1.39
C ALA A 704 29.10 14.96 -2.58
N ASN A 705 30.18 14.75 -3.35
CA ASN A 705 30.59 15.63 -4.46
C ASN A 705 30.48 14.96 -5.83
N LEU A 706 29.72 13.87 -5.97
CA LEU A 706 29.73 13.03 -7.18
C LEU A 706 29.41 13.81 -8.47
N SER A 707 28.52 14.81 -8.36
CA SER A 707 28.02 15.67 -9.44
C SER A 707 29.02 16.73 -9.90
N THR A 708 30.07 17.00 -9.14
CA THR A 708 31.11 17.99 -9.48
C THR A 708 32.39 17.30 -9.93
N PRO A 709 33.28 17.98 -10.70
CA PRO A 709 34.61 17.43 -10.98
C PRO A 709 35.38 17.22 -9.66
N ILE A 710 35.84 15.99 -9.42
CA ILE A 710 36.65 15.63 -8.25
C ILE A 710 38.01 15.14 -8.74
N SER A 711 39.09 15.68 -8.18
CA SER A 711 40.47 15.24 -8.37
C SER A 711 40.92 14.29 -7.26
N ALA A 712 41.95 13.47 -7.53
CA ALA A 712 42.51 12.57 -6.52
C ALA A 712 43.18 13.33 -5.36
N ASP A 713 43.68 14.55 -5.62
CA ASP A 713 44.30 15.41 -4.61
C ASP A 713 43.24 15.96 -3.64
N GLU A 714 42.10 16.44 -4.12
CA GLU A 714 40.99 16.89 -3.26
C GLU A 714 40.45 15.76 -2.36
N VAL A 715 40.40 14.52 -2.87
CA VAL A 715 40.00 13.35 -2.08
C VAL A 715 41.01 13.07 -0.96
N ALA A 716 42.31 13.18 -1.26
CA ALA A 716 43.37 12.95 -0.30
C ALA A 716 43.41 14.05 0.78
N ASP A 717 43.22 15.31 0.38
CA ASP A 717 43.13 16.46 1.26
C ASP A 717 41.94 16.36 2.23
N ALA A 718 40.75 15.98 1.72
CA ALA A 718 39.58 15.74 2.54
C ALA A 718 39.78 14.64 3.59
N ALA A 719 40.54 13.60 3.23
CA ALA A 719 40.90 12.50 4.12
C ALA A 719 42.14 12.78 4.99
N GLN A 720 42.75 13.96 4.87
CA GLN A 720 43.96 14.39 5.59
C GLN A 720 45.15 13.42 5.42
N VAL A 721 45.33 12.85 4.23
CA VAL A 721 46.44 11.96 3.89
C VAL A 721 47.12 12.36 2.58
N SER A 722 48.34 11.89 2.35
CA SER A 722 48.99 12.12 1.05
C SER A 722 48.25 11.37 -0.07
N ARG A 723 48.27 11.91 -1.29
CA ARG A 723 47.72 11.24 -2.48
C ARG A 723 48.28 9.82 -2.68
N ARG A 724 49.58 9.61 -2.44
CA ARG A 724 50.22 8.29 -2.53
C ARG A 724 49.62 7.32 -1.52
N THR A 725 49.38 7.77 -0.29
CA THR A 725 48.71 6.98 0.75
C THR A 725 47.28 6.63 0.32
N MET A 726 46.57 7.59 -0.27
CA MET A 726 45.20 7.37 -0.73
C MET A 726 45.14 6.37 -1.88
N GLU A 727 45.98 6.51 -2.90
CA GLU A 727 46.08 5.57 -4.02
C GLU A 727 46.43 4.15 -3.55
N TYR A 728 47.35 4.03 -2.58
CA TYR A 728 47.68 2.75 -1.97
C TYR A 728 46.48 2.12 -1.26
N GLN A 729 45.76 2.86 -0.41
CA GLN A 729 44.59 2.35 0.32
C GLN A 729 43.47 1.91 -0.62
N PHE A 730 43.15 2.69 -1.66
CA PHE A 730 42.16 2.28 -2.67
C PHE A 730 42.59 1.00 -3.38
N LYS A 731 43.88 0.84 -3.67
CA LYS A 731 44.39 -0.34 -4.38
C LYS A 731 44.46 -1.57 -3.48
N SER A 732 44.86 -1.43 -2.23
CA SER A 732 45.01 -2.57 -1.31
C SER A 732 43.67 -3.05 -0.75
N ILE A 733 42.72 -2.14 -0.50
CA ILE A 733 41.45 -2.46 0.17
C ILE A 733 40.30 -2.63 -0.83
N LEU A 734 40.20 -1.76 -1.84
CA LEU A 734 39.08 -1.79 -2.81
C LEU A 734 39.49 -2.33 -4.18
N ASN A 735 40.75 -2.78 -4.32
CA ASN A 735 41.35 -3.24 -5.57
C ASN A 735 41.15 -2.28 -6.77
N THR A 736 41.06 -0.98 -6.50
CA THR A 736 40.76 0.04 -7.52
C THR A 736 41.61 1.30 -7.32
N SER A 737 41.43 2.32 -8.17
CA SER A 737 42.02 3.64 -7.97
C SER A 737 40.94 4.66 -7.59
N PRO A 738 41.28 5.80 -6.94
CA PRO A 738 40.29 6.83 -6.61
C PRO A 738 39.49 7.29 -7.83
N ARG A 739 40.16 7.49 -8.98
CA ARG A 739 39.53 7.90 -10.24
C ARG A 739 38.57 6.85 -10.79
N ALA A 740 38.98 5.59 -10.81
CA ALA A 740 38.13 4.50 -11.27
C ALA A 740 36.92 4.29 -10.33
N TYR A 741 37.10 4.50 -9.02
CA TYR A 741 36.03 4.44 -8.04
C TYR A 741 34.99 5.56 -8.25
N ILE A 742 35.42 6.81 -8.48
CA ILE A 742 34.53 7.92 -8.85
C ILE A 742 33.73 7.56 -10.10
N GLU A 743 34.40 7.09 -11.16
CA GLU A 743 33.73 6.72 -12.41
C GLU A 743 32.71 5.59 -12.19
N GLN A 744 33.04 4.57 -11.40
CA GLN A 744 32.13 3.48 -11.05
C GLN A 744 30.89 3.97 -10.31
N LEU A 745 31.04 4.84 -9.31
CA LEU A 745 29.90 5.42 -8.59
C LEU A 745 29.00 6.24 -9.52
N ARG A 746 29.58 7.03 -10.45
CA ARG A 746 28.80 7.78 -11.45
C ARG A 746 28.03 6.88 -12.40
N LEU A 747 28.63 5.77 -12.82
CA LEU A 747 27.99 4.77 -13.67
C LEU A 747 26.85 4.04 -12.93
N ASN A 748 27.02 3.75 -11.65
CA ASN A 748 25.97 3.16 -10.81
C ASN A 748 24.78 4.13 -10.66
N GLU A 749 25.05 5.41 -10.38
CA GLU A 749 24.00 6.43 -10.33
C GLU A 749 23.34 6.64 -11.70
N THR A 750 24.11 6.55 -12.79
CA THR A 750 23.58 6.56 -14.16
C THR A 750 22.60 5.40 -14.37
N LYS A 751 22.97 4.17 -14.00
CA LYS A 751 22.06 3.01 -14.08
C LYS A 751 20.76 3.26 -13.33
N ARG A 752 20.85 3.82 -12.12
CA ARG A 752 19.69 4.15 -11.30
C ARG A 752 18.78 5.17 -11.99
N GLN A 753 19.33 6.30 -12.45
CA GLN A 753 18.55 7.34 -13.13
C GLN A 753 17.98 6.88 -14.47
N LEU A 754 18.69 6.03 -15.22
CA LEU A 754 18.18 5.45 -16.47
C LEU A 754 16.90 4.65 -16.28
N VAL A 755 16.76 3.97 -15.12
CA VAL A 755 15.59 3.16 -14.76
C VAL A 755 14.51 3.99 -14.07
N MET A 756 14.89 4.92 -13.19
CA MET A 756 13.95 5.66 -12.34
C MET A 756 13.40 6.95 -12.97
N SER A 757 13.99 7.46 -14.05
CA SER A 757 13.59 8.74 -14.64
C SER A 757 13.48 8.69 -16.17
N LYS A 758 12.73 9.64 -16.73
CA LYS A 758 12.61 9.86 -18.18
C LYS A 758 13.65 10.85 -18.72
N GLN A 759 14.65 11.24 -17.92
CA GLN A 759 15.65 12.23 -18.29
C GLN A 759 16.48 11.78 -19.49
N THR A 760 17.00 12.72 -20.27
CA THR A 760 17.89 12.40 -21.39
C THR A 760 19.27 11.93 -20.89
N VAL A 761 20.03 11.24 -21.73
CA VAL A 761 21.41 10.83 -21.37
C VAL A 761 22.30 12.04 -21.08
N GLU A 762 22.05 13.18 -21.75
CA GLU A 762 22.79 14.42 -21.52
C GLU A 762 22.45 15.03 -20.15
N GLU A 763 21.16 15.06 -19.77
CA GLU A 763 20.73 15.52 -18.44
C GLU A 763 21.30 14.64 -17.32
N ILE A 764 21.27 13.32 -17.50
CA ILE A 764 21.84 12.37 -16.52
C ILE A 764 23.35 12.60 -16.41
N ALA A 765 24.06 12.72 -17.53
CA ALA A 765 25.49 12.99 -17.55
C ALA A 765 25.84 14.25 -16.74
N ALA A 766 25.11 15.35 -16.95
CA ALA A 766 25.31 16.59 -16.20
C ALA A 766 25.05 16.41 -14.69
N GLN A 767 24.03 15.65 -14.30
CA GLN A 767 23.69 15.42 -12.89
C GLN A 767 24.69 14.53 -12.16
N VAL A 768 25.23 13.51 -12.83
CA VAL A 768 26.21 12.60 -12.21
C VAL A 768 27.66 13.07 -12.36
N GLY A 769 27.91 14.24 -12.95
CA GLY A 769 29.26 14.82 -13.05
C GLY A 769 30.10 14.38 -14.25
N PHE A 770 29.48 13.86 -15.32
CA PHE A 770 30.13 13.69 -16.63
C PHE A 770 30.03 14.98 -17.45
N LYS A 771 31.13 15.37 -18.11
CA LYS A 771 31.19 16.62 -18.90
C LYS A 771 30.26 16.62 -20.13
N LYS A 772 29.99 15.46 -20.73
CA LYS A 772 29.17 15.28 -21.94
C LYS A 772 28.49 13.91 -21.94
N GLY A 773 27.27 13.82 -22.46
CA GLY A 773 26.55 12.55 -22.62
C GLY A 773 27.22 11.57 -23.57
N SER A 774 28.00 12.05 -24.55
CA SER A 774 28.79 11.22 -25.45
C SER A 774 29.90 10.44 -24.73
N TYR A 775 30.60 11.09 -23.80
CA TYR A 775 31.63 10.44 -22.97
C TYR A 775 30.99 9.44 -22.01
N LEU A 776 29.88 9.81 -21.35
CA LEU A 776 29.11 8.88 -20.53
C LEU A 776 28.72 7.63 -21.34
N THR A 777 28.20 7.81 -22.56
CA THR A 777 27.78 6.70 -23.43
C THR A 777 28.93 5.77 -23.77
N GLN A 778 30.10 6.32 -24.10
CA GLN A 778 31.30 5.53 -24.38
C GLN A 778 31.74 4.71 -23.18
N VAL A 779 31.89 5.35 -22.02
CA VAL A 779 32.32 4.69 -20.78
C VAL A 779 31.31 3.62 -20.35
N PHE A 780 30.02 3.96 -20.40
CA PHE A 780 28.93 3.04 -20.04
C PHE A 780 28.91 1.81 -20.96
N ARG A 781 29.11 1.99 -22.28
CA ARG A 781 29.20 0.87 -23.23
C ARG A 781 30.42 -0.01 -22.97
N THR A 782 31.58 0.60 -22.70
CA THR A 782 32.79 -0.14 -22.35
C THR A 782 32.59 -0.98 -21.09
N ARG A 783 31.90 -0.44 -20.08
CA ARG A 783 31.72 -1.12 -18.79
C ARG A 783 30.62 -2.18 -18.80
N PHE A 784 29.52 -1.95 -19.52
CA PHE A 784 28.31 -2.78 -19.45
C PHE A 784 27.93 -3.49 -20.75
N GLY A 785 28.73 -3.33 -21.81
CA GLY A 785 28.52 -3.98 -23.12
C GLY A 785 27.35 -3.39 -23.94
N ARG A 786 26.68 -2.35 -23.45
CA ARG A 786 25.52 -1.71 -24.09
C ARG A 786 25.48 -0.22 -23.79
N THR A 787 24.89 0.57 -24.67
CA THR A 787 24.72 2.03 -24.47
C THR A 787 23.68 2.32 -23.38
N PRO A 788 23.67 3.53 -22.78
CA PRO A 788 22.64 3.94 -21.82
C PRO A 788 21.21 3.81 -22.36
N ILE A 789 20.99 4.10 -23.64
CA ILE A 789 19.67 4.00 -24.30
C ILE A 789 19.26 2.54 -24.47
N GLU A 790 20.18 1.67 -24.92
CA GLU A 790 19.93 0.23 -25.02
C GLU A 790 19.68 -0.37 -23.64
N TYR A 791 20.41 0.07 -22.62
CA TYR A 791 20.17 -0.34 -21.24
C TYR A 791 18.77 0.06 -20.77
N ARG A 792 18.38 1.33 -20.96
CA ARG A 792 17.03 1.81 -20.65
C ARG A 792 15.97 1.03 -21.41
N ARG A 793 16.15 0.77 -22.71
CA ARG A 793 15.21 0.00 -23.53
C ARG A 793 15.12 -1.45 -23.09
N ALA A 794 16.22 -2.09 -22.71
CA ALA A 794 16.19 -3.44 -22.18
C ALA A 794 15.39 -3.49 -20.86
N GLN A 795 15.57 -2.47 -20.00
CA GLN A 795 14.82 -2.34 -18.74
C GLN A 795 13.35 -1.91 -18.94
N ALA A 796 13.03 -1.20 -20.02
CA ALA A 796 11.66 -0.83 -20.41
C ALA A 796 10.96 -1.89 -21.30
N SER A 797 11.71 -2.77 -21.98
CA SER A 797 11.11 -3.98 -22.58
C SER A 797 10.70 -4.97 -21.48
N SER A 798 11.33 -4.83 -20.29
CA SER A 798 10.87 -5.35 -19.01
C SER A 798 9.88 -4.43 -18.24
N LEU A 799 9.32 -3.37 -18.84
CA LEU A 799 8.30 -2.46 -18.27
C LEU A 799 7.68 -1.55 -19.37
N PRO A 800 6.52 -1.87 -19.99
CA PRO A 800 5.84 -0.92 -20.88
C PRO A 800 5.22 0.26 -20.12
#